data_AF-A0A1I8ITU3-F1
#
_entry.id   AF-A0A1I8ITU3-F1
#
_cell.length_a   1.000
_cell.length_b   1.000
_cell.length_c   1.000
_cell.angle_alpha   90.00
_cell.angle_beta   90.00
_cell.angle_gamma   90.00
#
_symmetry.space_group_name_H-M   'P 1'
#
loop_
_entity.id
_entity.type
_entity.pdbx_description
1 polymer ?
#
loop_
_entity_poly.entity_id
_entity_poly.type
_entity_poly.pdbx_seq_one_letter_code
_entity_poly.pdbx_strand_id
1 'polypeptide(L)'
;SLKSCFLTPARQLLSKKRLRINVEKGAGVGAEFLDGDFQQNGASIVDQMAAFQSDIVLKVRAPSTSEVDLLKPRQHSGFVSNTDLIKALQTKGGNVIAMDCVPRISRAQVFDALSSMANIAVLVIGGGVAGLSSIGAAKNMGAIVRAFDTRAAVKEQVESFGAQFLEVSLKESGEGTGGYAKEMSPEFIKAEMELFAKQCREIDILITTALIPGKPAPKLISREMVESMKPGSVVVDLASEAGGNIETTKPGELYKYKDVVHIGYTDLPSLVRGSCVIDSGKLIWPPPPPPAPPAGAAAPAAKAPTPKELEAKEPDYFGDTLKSASAYGAGLGTLLGLGYVSPNAAFSGMLTTFSLSTLVGYHTVWGVTPALHSPLMSVTNAVSGITAVGGLLLMGGGLTPSNVPQSLGAVAAFISSINIGGGFLVTQRMLDMFKRPTDRPEFNYLYLVPGPRWFGGYGRSAGGGHDLHQLAYLGSSLCCVGALTGLSSQKTCRLGNALGMIGVSGGVTATLGILQPEPSVLAQMGAVCLTGASIGGVMAKRMEVTDLPQMVALFHSLVGAAAVITCPHFAAGDTAAANLLKTVAFLGTYIGGVTFTGSLVAFGKLQGLLKSEPLMLPGRNALNASMFGASLASGGALVALPEMSSGLAALAATTGLSSVMGVTLTAAIG
;
A
#
# COMPACT_ATOMS: atom_id res chain seq x y z
N SER A 1 -7.80 21.94 25.23
CA SER A 1 -7.71 20.70 26.04
C SER A 1 -7.02 19.61 25.22
N LEU A 2 -5.69 19.48 25.33
CA LEU A 2 -4.98 18.37 24.71
C LEU A 2 -4.81 17.27 25.76
N LYS A 3 -5.38 16.12 25.42
CA LYS A 3 -5.56 14.93 26.23
C LYS A 3 -4.47 13.91 25.82
N SER A 4 -3.20 14.27 25.98
CA SER A 4 -2.07 13.49 25.46
C SER A 4 -1.07 13.07 26.55
N CYS A 5 -0.51 11.87 26.41
CA CYS A 5 0.52 11.30 27.28
C CYS A 5 1.82 11.13 26.47
N PHE A 6 2.99 11.35 27.07
CA PHE A 6 4.26 11.30 26.34
C PHE A 6 4.60 9.88 25.87
N LEU A 7 4.25 8.89 26.68
CA LEU A 7 4.54 7.50 26.43
C LEU A 7 3.22 6.73 26.43
N THR A 8 3.01 5.92 25.39
CA THR A 8 1.91 4.96 25.38
C THR A 8 2.35 3.65 26.04
N PRO A 9 1.42 2.82 26.54
CA PRO A 9 1.74 1.51 27.12
C PRO A 9 2.36 0.46 26.15
N ALA A 10 2.99 0.87 25.03
CA ALA A 10 3.52 -0.04 24.04
C ALA A 10 4.70 -0.89 24.58
N ARG A 11 4.50 -2.21 24.61
CA ARG A 11 5.41 -3.24 25.15
C ARG A 11 6.86 -3.17 24.66
N GLN A 12 7.11 -2.71 23.43
CA GLN A 12 8.45 -2.71 22.81
C GLN A 12 9.42 -1.66 23.39
N LEU A 13 8.91 -0.52 23.88
CA LEU A 13 9.73 0.52 24.51
C LEU A 13 9.97 0.21 25.99
N LEU A 14 8.94 -0.29 26.69
CA LEU A 14 8.96 -0.52 28.13
C LEU A 14 9.69 -1.81 28.55
N SER A 15 9.82 -2.80 27.65
CA SER A 15 10.45 -4.10 27.94
C SER A 15 11.96 -4.18 27.65
N LYS A 16 12.60 -3.10 27.17
CA LYS A 16 14.06 -3.10 27.00
C LYS A 16 14.71 -3.17 28.39
N LYS A 17 15.24 -4.35 28.74
CA LYS A 17 15.79 -4.78 30.05
C LYS A 17 16.91 -3.90 30.68
N ARG A 18 17.17 -2.69 30.18
CA ARG A 18 18.23 -1.79 30.65
C ARG A 18 17.72 -0.51 31.33
N LEU A 19 16.42 -0.22 31.32
CA LEU A 19 15.86 1.00 31.93
C LEU A 19 14.73 0.64 32.91
N ARG A 20 14.67 1.32 34.07
CA ARG A 20 13.51 1.33 34.96
C ARG A 20 12.62 2.50 34.59
N ILE A 21 11.33 2.24 34.41
CA ILE A 21 10.39 3.25 33.92
C ILE A 21 9.37 3.53 35.01
N ASN A 22 9.34 4.77 35.46
CA ASN A 22 8.41 5.28 36.45
C ASN A 22 7.37 6.15 35.74
N VAL A 23 6.09 5.88 35.97
CA VAL A 23 4.98 6.64 35.40
C VAL A 23 4.20 7.27 36.55
N GLU A 24 3.96 8.58 36.46
CA GLU A 24 3.14 9.30 37.43
C GLU A 24 1.69 8.78 37.41
N LYS A 25 1.13 8.52 38.59
CA LYS A 25 -0.25 8.07 38.76
C LYS A 25 -1.23 9.01 38.04
N GLY A 26 -2.04 8.46 37.12
CA GLY A 26 -3.03 9.21 36.35
C GLY A 26 -2.49 9.90 35.10
N ALA A 27 -1.20 9.78 34.76
CA ALA A 27 -0.58 10.46 33.61
C ALA A 27 -1.20 10.08 32.25
N GLY A 28 -1.79 8.88 32.16
CA GLY A 28 -2.44 8.38 30.95
C GLY A 28 -3.92 8.72 30.80
N VAL A 29 -4.60 9.15 31.88
CA VAL A 29 -6.08 9.25 31.92
C VAL A 29 -6.60 10.21 30.86
N GLY A 30 -5.89 11.31 30.63
CA GLY A 30 -6.21 12.26 29.56
C GLY A 30 -6.21 11.60 28.19
N ALA A 31 -5.24 10.71 27.92
CA ALA A 31 -5.06 10.01 26.64
C ALA A 31 -5.75 8.62 26.60
N GLU A 32 -6.72 8.37 27.48
CA GLU A 32 -7.47 7.12 27.57
C GLU A 32 -6.62 5.87 27.92
N PHE A 33 -5.49 6.07 28.63
CA PHE A 33 -4.69 4.99 29.20
C PHE A 33 -4.81 4.97 30.73
N LEU A 34 -5.10 3.80 31.30
CA LEU A 34 -5.20 3.60 32.74
C LEU A 34 -3.84 3.24 33.34
N ASP A 35 -3.64 3.51 34.63
CA ASP A 35 -2.39 3.16 35.35
C ASP A 35 -2.05 1.67 35.22
N GLY A 36 -3.07 0.80 35.20
CA GLY A 36 -2.92 -0.64 35.00
C GLY A 36 -2.26 -1.01 33.67
N ASP A 37 -2.47 -0.21 32.61
CA ASP A 37 -1.88 -0.46 31.29
C ASP A 37 -0.36 -0.30 31.31
N PHE A 38 0.14 0.67 32.08
CA PHE A 38 1.58 0.89 32.25
C PHE A 38 2.22 -0.18 33.14
N GLN A 39 1.55 -0.59 34.22
CA GLN A 39 2.04 -1.66 35.12
C GLN A 39 2.21 -2.99 34.39
N GLN A 40 1.24 -3.37 33.56
CA GLN A 40 1.28 -4.60 32.77
C GLN A 40 2.46 -4.64 31.77
N ASN A 41 2.99 -3.47 31.41
CA ASN A 41 4.12 -3.34 30.49
C ASN A 41 5.46 -3.10 31.21
N GLY A 42 5.51 -3.28 32.54
CA GLY A 42 6.75 -3.26 33.33
C GLY A 42 7.14 -1.89 33.89
N ALA A 43 6.26 -0.89 33.82
CA ALA A 43 6.47 0.39 34.47
C ALA A 43 5.99 0.36 35.94
N SER A 44 6.67 1.12 36.81
CA SER A 44 6.22 1.36 38.18
C SER A 44 5.35 2.61 38.24
N ILE A 45 4.17 2.51 38.85
CA ILE A 45 3.32 3.68 39.10
C ILE A 45 3.80 4.36 40.38
N VAL A 46 4.13 5.63 40.27
CA VAL A 46 4.70 6.43 41.36
C VAL A 46 3.95 7.75 41.52
N ASP A 47 4.19 8.46 42.61
CA ASP A 47 3.72 9.83 42.75
C ASP A 47 4.55 10.81 41.89
N GLN A 48 4.06 12.05 41.77
CA GLN A 48 4.69 13.09 40.96
C GLN A 48 6.15 13.32 41.39
N MET A 49 6.42 13.43 42.69
CA MET A 49 7.77 13.67 43.20
C MET A 49 8.74 12.57 42.76
N ALA A 50 8.37 11.29 42.93
CA ALA A 50 9.19 10.17 42.52
C ALA A 50 9.36 10.07 40.99
N ALA A 51 8.36 10.47 40.20
CA ALA A 51 8.49 10.52 38.73
C ALA A 51 9.55 11.54 38.29
N PHE A 52 9.54 12.73 38.89
CA PHE A 52 10.50 13.82 38.59
C PHE A 52 11.91 13.57 39.13
N GLN A 53 12.07 12.66 40.09
CA GLN A 53 13.35 12.20 40.61
C GLN A 53 14.01 11.10 39.75
N SER A 54 13.53 10.85 38.53
CA SER A 54 14.12 9.91 37.57
C SER A 54 15.38 10.50 36.91
N ASP A 55 16.28 9.64 36.42
CA ASP A 55 17.51 10.06 35.73
C ASP A 55 17.25 10.69 34.36
N ILE A 56 16.08 10.40 33.77
CA ILE A 56 15.56 11.00 32.55
C ILE A 56 14.07 11.28 32.79
N VAL A 57 13.67 12.55 32.64
CA VAL A 57 12.26 12.96 32.72
C VAL A 57 11.75 13.30 31.33
N LEU A 58 10.66 12.64 30.92
CA LEU A 58 10.03 12.76 29.61
C LEU A 58 8.66 13.45 29.72
N LYS A 59 8.44 14.58 29.05
CA LYS A 59 7.16 15.32 29.08
C LYS A 59 6.74 15.81 27.69
N VAL A 60 5.41 15.83 27.45
CA VAL A 60 4.82 16.34 26.19
C VAL A 60 4.91 17.85 26.09
N ARG A 61 4.88 18.55 27.22
CA ARG A 61 5.04 20.00 27.29
C ARG A 61 6.20 20.34 28.20
N ALA A 62 6.71 21.55 28.05
CA ALA A 62 7.71 22.11 28.93
C ALA A 62 7.26 22.00 30.41
N PRO A 63 8.17 21.70 31.35
CA PRO A 63 7.84 21.74 32.77
C PRO A 63 7.47 23.17 33.18
N SER A 64 6.50 23.29 34.08
CA SER A 64 6.20 24.53 34.77
C SER A 64 7.35 24.93 35.70
N THR A 65 7.44 26.22 36.06
CA THR A 65 8.47 26.73 36.96
C THR A 65 8.48 26.01 38.31
N SER A 66 7.32 25.62 38.84
CA SER A 66 7.21 24.80 40.07
C SER A 66 7.70 23.36 39.90
N GLU A 67 7.57 22.79 38.70
CA GLU A 67 8.05 21.44 38.40
C GLU A 67 9.58 21.39 38.21
N VAL A 68 10.19 22.52 37.79
CA VAL A 68 11.66 22.63 37.66
C VAL A 68 12.36 22.35 38.99
N ASP A 69 11.74 22.70 40.11
CA ASP A 69 12.33 22.46 41.42
C ASP A 69 12.40 20.99 41.83
N LEU A 70 11.52 20.16 41.24
CA LEU A 70 11.45 18.72 41.51
C LEU A 70 12.47 17.92 40.69
N LEU A 71 13.09 18.53 39.66
CA LEU A 71 14.05 17.86 38.78
C LEU A 71 15.40 17.64 39.46
N LYS A 72 16.00 16.48 39.20
CA LYS A 72 17.41 16.23 39.52
C LYS A 72 18.34 17.07 38.62
N PRO A 73 19.59 17.32 39.03
CA PRO A 73 20.61 17.98 38.20
C PRO A 73 21.03 17.23 36.92
N ARG A 74 20.32 16.17 36.50
CA ARG A 74 20.68 15.32 35.37
C ARG A 74 19.46 14.99 34.49
N GLN A 75 19.57 15.48 33.26
CA GLN A 75 18.87 15.19 31.99
C GLN A 75 17.32 15.23 31.93
N HIS A 76 16.80 16.07 31.03
CA HIS A 76 15.38 16.28 30.71
C HIS A 76 15.15 16.24 29.18
N SER A 77 14.02 15.72 28.73
CA SER A 77 13.59 15.79 27.32
C SER A 77 12.11 16.19 27.20
N GLY A 78 11.83 17.22 26.41
CA GLY A 78 10.50 17.82 26.26
C GLY A 78 10.52 18.99 25.27
N PHE A 79 9.40 19.70 25.11
CA PHE A 79 9.34 20.92 24.28
C PHE A 79 9.80 22.14 25.09
N VAL A 80 10.56 23.07 24.51
CA VAL A 80 11.11 24.23 25.24
C VAL A 80 10.84 25.54 24.50
N SER A 81 9.87 26.33 24.97
CA SER A 81 9.38 27.51 24.24
C SER A 81 9.60 28.86 24.93
N ASN A 82 10.28 28.92 26.10
CA ASN A 82 10.37 30.15 26.91
C ASN A 82 11.76 30.38 27.53
N THR A 83 12.29 31.60 27.37
CA THR A 83 13.57 32.10 27.90
C THR A 83 13.70 32.02 29.42
N ASP A 84 12.63 32.27 30.18
CA ASP A 84 12.68 32.23 31.66
C ASP A 84 12.78 30.78 32.18
N LEU A 85 12.13 29.85 31.49
CA LEU A 85 12.23 28.43 31.78
C LEU A 85 13.64 27.90 31.48
N ILE A 86 14.26 28.37 30.39
CA ILE A 86 15.65 28.02 30.04
C ILE A 86 16.60 28.48 31.15
N LYS A 87 16.43 29.70 31.68
CA LYS A 87 17.24 30.19 32.82
C LYS A 87 17.03 29.34 34.08
N ALA A 88 15.78 28.99 34.40
CA ALA A 88 15.47 28.14 35.55
C ALA A 88 16.07 26.73 35.42
N LEU A 89 16.00 26.14 34.23
CA LEU A 89 16.61 24.84 33.92
C LEU A 89 18.16 24.93 33.93
N GLN A 90 18.73 26.07 33.49
CA GLN A 90 20.16 26.33 33.53
C GLN A 90 20.71 26.36 34.96
N THR A 91 19.97 26.95 35.92
CA THR A 91 20.37 26.97 37.33
C THR A 91 20.40 25.57 37.96
N LYS A 92 19.65 24.60 37.42
CA LYS A 92 19.63 23.20 37.92
C LYS A 92 20.79 22.35 37.38
N GLY A 93 21.47 22.76 36.32
CA GLY A 93 22.66 22.07 35.78
C GLY A 93 22.42 20.77 35.00
N GLY A 94 21.18 20.51 34.54
CA GLY A 94 20.82 19.33 33.75
C GLY A 94 20.86 19.56 32.23
N ASN A 95 21.04 18.48 31.45
CA ASN A 95 20.93 18.53 29.98
C ASN A 95 19.46 18.58 29.55
N VAL A 96 19.10 19.40 28.55
CA VAL A 96 17.73 19.48 28.04
C VAL A 96 17.71 19.14 26.55
N ILE A 97 16.92 18.14 26.14
CA ILE A 97 16.68 17.81 24.73
C ILE A 97 15.31 18.36 24.34
N ALA A 98 15.34 19.46 23.56
CA ALA A 98 14.16 20.12 23.04
C ALA A 98 13.62 19.39 21.79
N MET A 99 12.44 18.76 21.88
CA MET A 99 11.87 17.98 20.78
C MET A 99 11.41 18.84 19.59
N ASP A 100 11.14 20.12 19.82
CA ASP A 100 10.91 21.15 18.80
C ASP A 100 12.18 21.58 18.06
N CYS A 101 13.36 21.29 18.62
CA CYS A 101 14.65 21.63 18.02
C CYS A 101 15.29 20.46 17.26
N VAL A 102 14.57 19.34 17.06
CA VAL A 102 15.07 18.21 16.26
C VAL A 102 15.32 18.66 14.81
N PRO A 103 16.54 18.51 14.26
CA PRO A 103 16.86 18.99 12.93
C PRO A 103 16.09 18.22 11.86
N ARG A 104 15.50 18.93 10.90
CA ARG A 104 14.68 18.35 9.82
C ARG A 104 15.54 17.80 8.68
N ILE A 105 16.30 16.74 8.98
CA ILE A 105 17.11 15.98 8.04
C ILE A 105 16.57 14.55 7.90
N SER A 106 16.81 13.88 6.77
CA SER A 106 16.23 12.55 6.47
C SER A 106 16.47 11.51 7.57
N ARG A 107 17.61 11.56 8.28
CA ARG A 107 17.93 10.63 9.38
C ARG A 107 17.16 10.90 10.68
N ALA A 108 16.67 12.13 10.87
CA ALA A 108 16.00 12.57 12.08
C ALA A 108 14.47 12.69 11.93
N GLN A 109 13.95 12.40 10.73
CA GLN A 109 12.52 12.50 10.39
C GLN A 109 11.63 11.62 11.29
N VAL A 110 12.13 10.47 11.76
CA VAL A 110 11.41 9.60 12.71
C VAL A 110 11.27 10.17 14.12
N PHE A 111 12.03 11.23 14.44
CA PHE A 111 11.99 11.91 15.75
C PHE A 111 11.25 13.25 15.68
N ASP A 112 10.68 13.62 14.53
CA ASP A 112 9.94 14.88 14.35
C ASP A 112 8.53 14.80 14.96
N ALA A 113 8.44 15.18 16.23
CA ALA A 113 7.20 15.22 16.98
C ALA A 113 6.23 16.31 16.49
N LEU A 114 6.71 17.35 15.79
CA LEU A 114 5.85 18.43 15.30
C LEU A 114 5.05 17.99 14.07
N SER A 115 5.68 17.22 13.17
CA SER A 115 5.02 16.69 11.96
C SER A 115 3.94 15.63 12.25
N SER A 116 3.93 15.05 13.47
CA SER A 116 2.95 14.02 13.87
C SER A 116 1.77 14.55 14.70
N MET A 117 1.83 15.78 15.23
CA MET A 117 0.82 16.30 16.17
C MET A 117 -0.09 17.41 15.62
N ALA A 118 0.04 17.83 14.35
CA ALA A 118 -0.62 19.03 13.89
C ALA A 118 -1.34 18.85 12.53
N ASN A 119 -2.67 18.84 12.55
CA ASN A 119 -3.48 19.19 11.36
C ASN A 119 -3.44 20.72 11.19
N ILE A 120 -2.25 21.29 10.97
CA ILE A 120 -2.08 22.72 10.69
C ILE A 120 -2.53 22.97 9.25
N ALA A 121 -3.46 23.89 9.06
CA ALA A 121 -3.88 24.35 7.75
C ALA A 121 -3.04 25.57 7.33
N VAL A 122 -2.35 25.46 6.20
CA VAL A 122 -1.51 26.53 5.63
C VAL A 122 -2.13 26.98 4.31
N LEU A 123 -2.34 28.29 4.14
CA LEU A 123 -2.64 28.89 2.84
C LEU A 123 -1.39 29.57 2.29
N VAL A 124 -1.05 29.28 1.03
CA VAL A 124 0.00 29.98 0.28
C VAL A 124 -0.62 30.76 -0.88
N ILE A 125 -0.42 32.08 -0.91
CA ILE A 125 -0.91 32.95 -1.97
C ILE A 125 0.26 33.36 -2.87
N GLY A 126 0.23 32.87 -4.11
CA GLY A 126 1.30 32.95 -5.09
C GLY A 126 2.10 31.64 -5.16
N GLY A 127 2.26 31.09 -6.35
CA GLY A 127 3.05 29.88 -6.64
C GLY A 127 4.23 30.17 -7.57
N GLY A 128 4.98 31.23 -7.26
CA GLY A 128 6.36 31.39 -7.75
C GLY A 128 7.33 30.46 -7.01
N VAL A 129 8.63 30.66 -7.18
CA VAL A 129 9.68 29.84 -6.52
C VAL A 129 9.53 29.83 -4.99
N ALA A 130 9.30 30.99 -4.38
CA ALA A 130 9.11 31.11 -2.93
C ALA A 130 7.80 30.43 -2.46
N GLY A 131 6.72 30.59 -3.22
CA GLY A 131 5.42 29.98 -2.95
C GLY A 131 5.49 28.46 -3.00
N LEU A 132 5.99 27.88 -4.10
CA LEU A 132 6.15 26.43 -4.25
C LEU A 132 7.13 25.83 -3.23
N SER A 133 8.21 26.55 -2.91
CA SER A 133 9.13 26.12 -1.84
C SER A 133 8.44 26.07 -0.47
N SER A 134 7.59 27.06 -0.20
CA SER A 134 6.79 27.12 1.03
C SER A 134 5.75 25.99 1.08
N ILE A 135 5.09 25.70 -0.04
CA ILE A 135 4.14 24.60 -0.18
C ILE A 135 4.84 23.26 0.07
N GLY A 136 5.95 22.99 -0.62
CA GLY A 136 6.72 21.76 -0.45
C GLY A 136 7.23 21.60 0.98
N ALA A 137 7.76 22.66 1.58
CA ALA A 137 8.19 22.64 2.99
C ALA A 137 7.03 22.34 3.93
N ALA A 138 5.89 23.03 3.79
CA ALA A 138 4.71 22.84 4.64
C ALA A 138 4.11 21.43 4.49
N LYS A 139 3.99 20.92 3.26
CA LYS A 139 3.54 19.54 2.99
C LYS A 139 4.48 18.49 3.60
N ASN A 140 5.79 18.68 3.48
CA ASN A 140 6.78 17.79 4.08
C ASN A 140 6.76 17.81 5.61
N MET A 141 6.29 18.90 6.22
CA MET A 141 6.03 19.01 7.66
C MET A 141 4.66 18.45 8.09
N GLY A 142 3.91 17.80 7.19
CA GLY A 142 2.63 17.18 7.51
C GLY A 142 1.42 18.12 7.52
N ALA A 143 1.59 19.39 7.11
CA ALA A 143 0.49 20.36 7.08
C ALA A 143 -0.51 20.08 5.94
N ILE A 144 -1.77 20.48 6.16
CA ILE A 144 -2.77 20.58 5.10
C ILE A 144 -2.52 21.90 4.37
N VAL A 145 -1.93 21.83 3.18
CA VAL A 145 -1.61 23.03 2.40
C VAL A 145 -2.66 23.27 1.33
N ARG A 146 -3.19 24.48 1.32
CA ARG A 146 -4.02 25.06 0.27
C ARG A 146 -3.20 26.15 -0.41
N ALA A 147 -3.34 26.33 -1.72
CA ALA A 147 -2.66 27.41 -2.42
C ALA A 147 -3.52 28.05 -3.49
N PHE A 148 -3.23 29.30 -3.79
CA PHE A 148 -3.92 30.09 -4.81
C PHE A 148 -2.89 30.84 -5.66
N ASP A 149 -3.08 30.85 -6.98
CA ASP A 149 -2.34 31.68 -7.92
C ASP A 149 -3.27 32.03 -9.09
N THR A 150 -3.09 33.19 -9.72
CA THR A 150 -3.91 33.63 -10.85
C THR A 150 -3.55 32.93 -12.17
N ARG A 151 -2.38 32.28 -12.24
CA ARG A 151 -1.88 31.57 -13.43
C ARG A 151 -2.32 30.11 -13.41
N ALA A 152 -2.91 29.64 -14.51
CA ALA A 152 -3.36 28.25 -14.64
C ALA A 152 -2.20 27.24 -14.55
N ALA A 153 -1.03 27.55 -15.10
CA ALA A 153 0.16 26.68 -15.09
C ALA A 153 0.66 26.33 -13.67
N VAL A 154 0.32 27.14 -12.66
CA VAL A 154 0.73 26.91 -11.27
C VAL A 154 -0.14 25.86 -10.59
N LYS A 155 -1.36 25.63 -11.09
CA LYS A 155 -2.27 24.63 -10.53
C LYS A 155 -1.65 23.24 -10.52
N GLU A 156 -1.15 22.78 -11.66
CA GLU A 156 -0.52 21.47 -11.81
C GLU A 156 0.73 21.36 -10.91
N GLN A 157 1.49 22.44 -10.77
CA GLN A 157 2.65 22.49 -9.89
C GLN A 157 2.24 22.32 -8.43
N VAL A 158 1.25 23.08 -7.94
CA VAL A 158 0.71 22.97 -6.57
C VAL A 158 0.18 21.56 -6.28
N GLU A 159 -0.59 20.98 -7.21
CA GLU A 159 -1.16 19.65 -7.06
C GLU A 159 -0.08 18.55 -7.04
N SER A 160 1.04 18.74 -7.77
CA SER A 160 2.18 17.81 -7.75
C SER A 160 2.89 17.73 -6.39
N PHE A 161 2.84 18.81 -5.58
CA PHE A 161 3.30 18.80 -4.19
C PHE A 161 2.24 18.23 -3.22
N GLY A 162 1.08 17.80 -3.72
CA GLY A 162 -0.02 17.26 -2.93
C GLY A 162 -0.80 18.32 -2.15
N ALA A 163 -0.71 19.60 -2.54
CA ALA A 163 -1.48 20.70 -1.97
C ALA A 163 -2.79 20.91 -2.76
N GLN A 164 -3.80 21.48 -2.10
CA GLN A 164 -5.09 21.79 -2.73
C GLN A 164 -5.00 23.15 -3.43
N PHE A 165 -5.20 23.18 -4.76
CA PHE A 165 -5.33 24.44 -5.48
C PHE A 165 -6.74 25.02 -5.30
N LEU A 166 -6.84 26.31 -4.98
CA LEU A 166 -8.11 27.03 -4.83
C LEU A 166 -8.44 27.77 -6.13
N GLU A 167 -9.71 27.75 -6.52
CA GLU A 167 -10.20 28.42 -7.73
C GLU A 167 -11.26 29.46 -7.39
N VAL A 168 -11.31 30.53 -8.17
CA VAL A 168 -12.35 31.56 -8.13
C VAL A 168 -13.43 31.21 -9.15
N SER A 169 -14.69 31.51 -8.86
CA SER A 169 -15.84 31.17 -9.73
C SER A 169 -15.86 31.90 -11.08
N LEU A 170 -15.12 33.00 -11.21
CA LEU A 170 -14.95 33.77 -12.43
C LEU A 170 -13.71 33.28 -13.19
N LYS A 171 -13.92 32.75 -14.41
CA LYS A 171 -12.82 32.29 -15.28
C LYS A 171 -12.25 33.44 -16.09
N GLU A 172 -11.15 34.00 -15.61
CA GLU A 172 -10.32 34.98 -16.31
C GLU A 172 -8.87 34.47 -16.32
N SER A 173 -8.16 34.59 -17.45
CA SER A 173 -6.74 34.22 -17.51
C SER A 173 -5.89 35.31 -16.88
N GLY A 174 -5.11 34.94 -15.85
CA GLY A 174 -4.12 35.81 -15.20
C GLY A 174 -2.71 35.74 -15.78
N GLU A 175 -2.53 35.06 -16.93
CA GLU A 175 -1.22 34.94 -17.59
C GLU A 175 -0.78 36.29 -18.20
N GLY A 176 0.44 36.70 -17.83
CA GLY A 176 1.16 37.84 -18.41
C GLY A 176 2.39 37.39 -19.20
N THR A 177 3.18 38.36 -19.66
CA THR A 177 4.35 38.11 -20.51
C THR A 177 5.51 37.50 -19.70
N GLY A 178 6.17 36.47 -20.23
CA GLY A 178 7.37 35.89 -19.62
C GLY A 178 7.13 35.02 -18.36
N GLY A 179 5.92 34.48 -18.18
CA GLY A 179 5.57 33.62 -17.04
C GLY A 179 5.12 34.36 -15.78
N TYR A 180 5.04 35.70 -15.83
CA TYR A 180 4.54 36.54 -14.75
C TYR A 180 3.02 36.71 -14.80
N ALA A 181 2.41 37.07 -13.66
CA ALA A 181 1.00 37.40 -13.60
C ALA A 181 0.73 38.82 -14.14
N LYS A 182 -0.45 39.04 -14.73
CA LYS A 182 -0.97 40.38 -15.04
C LYS A 182 -1.99 40.84 -14.00
N GLU A 183 -2.35 42.11 -14.05
CA GLU A 183 -3.40 42.70 -13.21
C GLU A 183 -4.78 42.19 -13.66
N MET A 184 -5.62 41.80 -12.69
CA MET A 184 -6.92 41.16 -12.92
C MET A 184 -8.07 42.18 -12.93
N SER A 185 -9.22 41.81 -13.50
CA SER A 185 -10.41 42.65 -13.47
C SER A 185 -10.90 42.94 -12.03
N PRO A 186 -11.56 44.09 -11.78
CA PRO A 186 -12.14 44.41 -10.47
C PRO A 186 -13.12 43.35 -9.97
N GLU A 187 -13.87 42.72 -10.88
CA GLU A 187 -14.80 41.64 -10.57
C GLU A 187 -14.08 40.37 -10.09
N PHE A 188 -12.95 40.03 -10.72
CA PHE A 188 -12.10 38.92 -10.29
C PHE A 188 -11.47 39.18 -8.92
N ILE A 189 -10.92 40.38 -8.71
CA ILE A 189 -10.34 40.78 -7.42
C ILE A 189 -11.39 40.68 -6.31
N LYS A 190 -12.63 41.11 -6.56
CA LYS A 190 -13.70 40.99 -5.57
C LYS A 190 -13.95 39.53 -5.18
N ALA A 191 -14.05 38.63 -6.14
CA ALA A 191 -14.29 37.21 -5.88
C ALA A 191 -13.06 36.50 -5.25
N GLU A 192 -11.85 36.93 -5.59
CA GLU A 192 -10.60 36.52 -4.95
C GLU A 192 -10.58 36.94 -3.46
N MET A 193 -10.95 38.17 -3.15
CA MET A 193 -11.04 38.68 -1.77
C MET A 193 -12.10 37.94 -0.95
N GLU A 194 -13.25 37.58 -1.54
CA GLU A 194 -14.27 36.75 -0.89
C GLU A 194 -13.75 35.34 -0.56
N LEU A 195 -12.98 34.75 -1.48
CA LEU A 195 -12.32 33.46 -1.26
C LEU A 195 -11.32 33.54 -0.10
N PHE A 196 -10.44 34.56 -0.07
CA PHE A 196 -9.47 34.73 1.00
C PHE A 196 -10.12 35.01 2.36
N ALA A 197 -11.17 35.82 2.41
CA ALA A 197 -11.93 36.05 3.64
C ALA A 197 -12.49 34.75 4.23
N LYS A 198 -12.97 33.84 3.37
CA LYS A 198 -13.44 32.52 3.80
C LYS A 198 -12.29 31.66 4.32
N GLN A 199 -11.17 31.61 3.61
CA GLN A 199 -10.02 30.81 4.00
C GLN A 199 -9.37 31.29 5.31
N CYS A 200 -9.23 32.60 5.52
CA CYS A 200 -8.60 33.17 6.72
C CYS A 200 -9.24 32.72 8.04
N ARG A 201 -10.55 32.38 8.03
CA ARG A 201 -11.25 31.86 9.22
C ARG A 201 -10.88 30.42 9.57
N GLU A 202 -10.41 29.65 8.60
CA GLU A 202 -10.16 28.21 8.75
C GLU A 202 -8.69 27.87 8.97
N ILE A 203 -7.79 28.62 8.33
CA ILE A 203 -6.35 28.34 8.33
C ILE A 203 -5.65 28.81 9.61
N ASP A 204 -4.50 28.21 9.88
CA ASP A 204 -3.66 28.55 11.04
C ASP A 204 -2.43 29.37 10.62
N ILE A 205 -1.90 29.13 9.40
CA ILE A 205 -0.78 29.88 8.84
C ILE A 205 -1.14 30.41 7.44
N LEU A 206 -0.78 31.67 7.18
CA LEU A 206 -0.89 32.31 5.87
C LEU A 206 0.49 32.76 5.39
N ILE A 207 0.85 32.40 4.16
CA ILE A 207 2.10 32.83 3.51
C ILE A 207 1.72 33.55 2.21
N THR A 208 2.14 34.81 2.07
CA THR A 208 1.86 35.61 0.87
C THR A 208 3.15 35.91 0.11
N THR A 209 3.12 35.65 -1.20
CA THR A 209 4.28 35.81 -2.09
C THR A 209 3.91 36.53 -3.39
N ALA A 210 2.75 37.20 -3.43
CA ALA A 210 2.24 37.80 -4.64
C ALA A 210 3.01 39.09 -4.93
N LEU A 211 3.80 39.08 -6.00
CA LEU A 211 4.63 40.21 -6.42
C LEU A 211 4.61 40.33 -7.94
N ILE A 212 4.34 41.54 -8.43
CA ILE A 212 4.44 41.89 -9.85
C ILE A 212 5.70 42.76 -10.01
N PRO A 213 6.69 42.34 -10.81
CA PRO A 213 7.92 43.12 -11.00
C PRO A 213 7.64 44.57 -11.43
N GLY A 214 8.27 45.53 -10.76
CA GLY A 214 8.14 46.95 -11.05
C GLY A 214 6.85 47.62 -10.53
N LYS A 215 5.98 46.88 -9.83
CA LYS A 215 4.79 47.43 -9.15
C LYS A 215 4.84 47.15 -7.64
N PRO A 216 4.17 47.96 -6.82
CA PRO A 216 3.93 47.62 -5.42
C PRO A 216 3.19 46.29 -5.30
N ALA A 217 3.43 45.56 -4.21
CA ALA A 217 2.73 44.31 -3.91
C ALA A 217 1.21 44.59 -3.74
N PRO A 218 0.34 43.78 -4.37
CA PRO A 218 -1.11 43.96 -4.24
C PRO A 218 -1.56 43.66 -2.81
N LYS A 219 -2.46 44.47 -2.27
CA LYS A 219 -3.09 44.25 -0.96
C LYS A 219 -4.20 43.22 -1.10
N LEU A 220 -3.90 41.98 -0.72
CA LEU A 220 -4.78 40.82 -0.87
C LEU A 220 -5.45 40.41 0.44
N ILE A 221 -4.91 40.85 1.58
CA ILE A 221 -5.41 40.45 2.90
C ILE A 221 -5.70 41.72 3.70
N SER A 222 -6.99 41.99 3.91
CA SER A 222 -7.45 43.17 4.65
C SER A 222 -7.28 42.99 6.15
N ARG A 223 -7.31 44.10 6.89
CA ARG A 223 -7.30 44.10 8.35
C ARG A 223 -8.41 43.20 8.93
N GLU A 224 -9.62 43.26 8.39
CA GLU A 224 -10.75 42.44 8.86
C GLU A 224 -10.51 40.95 8.64
N MET A 225 -9.83 40.57 7.56
CA MET A 225 -9.48 39.16 7.30
C MET A 225 -8.48 38.64 8.35
N VAL A 226 -7.45 39.43 8.67
CA VAL A 226 -6.46 39.10 9.72
C VAL A 226 -7.14 38.97 11.07
N GLU A 227 -8.03 39.91 11.42
CA GLU A 227 -8.77 39.88 12.69
C GLU A 227 -9.74 38.69 12.79
N SER A 228 -10.15 38.11 11.67
CA SER A 228 -11.00 36.92 11.63
C SER A 228 -10.24 35.59 11.80
N MET A 229 -8.91 35.62 11.77
CA MET A 229 -8.09 34.44 11.98
C MET A 229 -8.13 33.97 13.44
N LYS A 230 -7.78 32.71 13.67
CA LYS A 230 -7.74 32.15 15.02
C LYS A 230 -6.66 32.84 15.86
N PRO A 231 -6.88 33.04 17.18
CA PRO A 231 -5.82 33.49 18.08
C PRO A 231 -4.62 32.54 18.04
N GLY A 232 -3.42 33.10 17.83
CA GLY A 232 -2.19 32.34 17.67
C GLY A 232 -1.83 31.99 16.22
N SER A 233 -2.67 32.35 15.25
CA SER A 233 -2.34 32.23 13.82
C SER A 233 -1.08 33.03 13.47
N VAL A 234 -0.38 32.58 12.42
CA VAL A 234 0.85 33.23 11.93
C VAL A 234 0.65 33.67 10.48
N VAL A 235 1.03 34.90 10.17
CA VAL A 235 1.06 35.41 8.80
C VAL A 235 2.49 35.79 8.42
N VAL A 236 2.92 35.35 7.24
CA VAL A 236 4.27 35.59 6.70
C VAL A 236 4.13 36.31 5.37
N ASP A 237 4.64 37.54 5.31
CA ASP A 237 4.53 38.39 4.13
C ASP A 237 5.89 38.49 3.42
N LEU A 238 6.08 37.64 2.41
CA LEU A 238 7.32 37.60 1.63
C LEU A 238 7.44 38.77 0.64
N ALA A 239 6.37 39.54 0.44
CA ALA A 239 6.37 40.74 -0.41
C ALA A 239 6.54 42.03 0.41
N SER A 240 6.95 41.93 1.69
CA SER A 240 7.05 43.07 2.61
C SER A 240 7.97 44.19 2.10
N GLU A 241 9.05 43.84 1.41
CA GLU A 241 9.99 44.81 0.80
C GLU A 241 9.33 45.69 -0.28
N ALA A 242 8.30 45.16 -0.96
CA ALA A 242 7.58 45.83 -2.03
C ALA A 242 6.24 46.43 -1.55
N GLY A 243 6.09 46.62 -0.23
CA GLY A 243 4.89 47.17 0.39
C GLY A 243 3.99 46.13 1.08
N GLY A 244 4.21 44.83 0.86
CA GLY A 244 3.53 43.72 1.52
C GLY A 244 2.13 43.41 0.98
N ASN A 245 1.72 42.14 0.97
CA ASN A 245 0.37 41.74 0.58
C ASN A 245 -0.68 41.91 1.67
N ILE A 246 -0.26 42.07 2.92
CA ILE A 246 -1.15 42.18 4.08
C ILE A 246 -1.20 43.65 4.53
N GLU A 247 -2.40 44.18 4.79
CA GLU A 247 -2.57 45.58 5.21
C GLU A 247 -1.89 45.90 6.55
N THR A 248 -1.80 44.92 7.43
CA THR A 248 -1.17 45.01 8.75
C THR A 248 0.32 44.63 8.72
N THR A 249 0.94 44.36 7.57
CA THR A 249 2.39 44.10 7.54
C THR A 249 3.19 45.35 7.91
N LYS A 250 4.16 45.18 8.81
CA LYS A 250 5.22 46.17 9.08
C LYS A 250 6.54 45.60 8.52
N PRO A 251 7.07 46.15 7.42
CA PRO A 251 8.29 45.64 6.81
C PRO A 251 9.47 45.63 7.80
N GLY A 252 10.19 44.52 7.87
CA GLY A 252 11.34 44.33 8.75
C GLY A 252 10.99 43.92 10.19
N GLU A 253 9.71 43.89 10.58
CA GLU A 253 9.29 43.60 11.95
C GLU A 253 8.65 42.21 12.09
N LEU A 254 8.89 41.58 13.24
CA LEU A 254 8.04 40.53 13.80
C LEU A 254 7.25 41.12 14.95
N TYR A 255 5.93 41.13 14.82
CA TYR A 255 5.09 41.70 15.85
C TYR A 255 3.74 40.99 15.93
N LYS A 256 3.02 41.20 17.04
CA LYS A 256 1.73 40.58 17.29
C LYS A 256 0.63 41.62 17.13
N TYR A 257 -0.35 41.35 16.27
CA TYR A 257 -1.55 42.18 16.07
C TYR A 257 -2.79 41.37 16.44
N LYS A 258 -3.55 41.79 17.47
CA LYS A 258 -4.81 41.14 17.92
C LYS A 258 -4.74 39.60 17.90
N ASP A 259 -3.70 39.06 18.52
CA ASP A 259 -3.42 37.61 18.62
C ASP A 259 -2.88 36.89 17.38
N VAL A 260 -2.69 37.57 16.26
CA VAL A 260 -2.02 37.04 15.06
C VAL A 260 -0.58 37.53 14.98
N VAL A 261 0.37 36.60 14.87
CA VAL A 261 1.80 36.91 14.73
C VAL A 261 2.10 37.25 13.28
N HIS A 262 2.66 38.44 13.04
CA HIS A 262 3.09 38.90 11.73
C HIS A 262 4.60 38.76 11.60
N ILE A 263 5.03 38.17 10.49
CA ILE A 263 6.43 38.07 10.10
C ILE A 263 6.59 38.83 8.79
N GLY A 264 7.11 40.06 8.88
CA GLY A 264 7.33 40.95 7.73
C GLY A 264 8.80 41.17 7.39
N TYR A 265 9.71 40.29 7.81
CA TYR A 265 11.15 40.44 7.56
C TYR A 265 11.47 40.59 6.07
N THR A 266 12.40 41.50 5.76
CA THR A 266 12.82 41.80 4.39
C THR A 266 14.10 41.07 3.98
N ASP A 267 14.75 40.32 4.90
CA ASP A 267 16.05 39.67 4.72
C ASP A 267 16.05 38.16 5.03
N LEU A 268 14.92 37.48 4.83
CA LEU A 268 14.72 36.06 5.15
C LEU A 268 15.79 35.05 4.66
N PRO A 269 16.49 35.24 3.51
CA PRO A 269 17.57 34.32 3.09
C PRO A 269 18.74 34.19 4.09
N SER A 270 18.94 35.17 4.98
CA SER A 270 20.04 35.18 5.96
C SER A 270 19.81 34.26 7.18
N LEU A 271 18.56 33.82 7.43
CA LEU A 271 18.15 33.14 8.68
C LEU A 271 18.54 31.65 8.78
N VAL A 272 18.96 30.99 7.70
CA VAL A 272 19.20 29.53 7.70
C VAL A 272 20.52 29.13 8.39
N ARG A 273 21.38 30.09 8.80
CA ARG A 273 22.71 29.83 9.36
C ARG A 273 22.85 30.08 10.88
N GLY A 274 21.78 30.50 11.57
CA GLY A 274 21.80 30.92 12.99
C GLY A 274 21.42 29.87 14.04
N SER A 275 21.25 28.60 13.65
CA SER A 275 20.61 27.59 14.51
C SER A 275 21.50 26.97 15.61
N CYS A 276 22.76 27.40 15.76
CA CYS A 276 23.61 26.97 16.87
C CYS A 276 24.08 28.18 17.69
N VAL A 277 23.51 28.32 18.89
CA VAL A 277 23.68 29.53 19.74
C VAL A 277 24.58 29.26 20.95
N ILE A 278 24.64 28.00 21.43
CA ILE A 278 25.42 27.61 22.61
C ILE A 278 26.05 26.23 22.37
N ASP A 279 27.37 26.14 22.59
CA ASP A 279 28.10 24.88 22.70
C ASP A 279 28.83 24.87 24.05
N SER A 280 28.67 23.79 24.82
CA SER A 280 29.42 23.54 26.05
C SER A 280 29.42 24.70 27.07
N GLY A 281 28.28 25.38 27.20
CA GLY A 281 28.09 26.50 28.14
C GLY A 281 28.64 27.85 27.67
N LYS A 282 29.17 27.97 26.44
CA LYS A 282 29.62 29.24 25.85
C LYS A 282 28.74 29.68 24.68
N LEU A 283 28.46 30.99 24.67
CA LEU A 283 27.74 31.70 23.60
C LEU A 283 28.65 31.88 22.38
N ILE A 284 28.21 31.42 21.20
CA ILE A 284 28.98 31.45 19.94
C ILE A 284 28.39 32.41 18.89
N TRP A 285 27.67 33.44 19.34
CA TRP A 285 27.08 34.49 18.52
C TRP A 285 27.96 35.77 18.51
N PRO A 286 28.17 36.45 17.36
CA PRO A 286 27.68 36.21 16.00
C PRO A 286 28.65 35.40 15.09
N PRO A 287 28.15 34.77 14.00
CA PRO A 287 28.97 33.97 13.09
C PRO A 287 29.87 34.84 12.19
N PRO A 288 31.06 34.35 11.77
CA PRO A 288 31.93 35.07 10.85
C PRO A 288 31.33 35.18 9.43
N PRO A 289 31.67 36.23 8.65
CA PRO A 289 31.13 36.45 7.31
C PRO A 289 31.47 35.31 6.34
N PRO A 290 30.55 34.90 5.44
CA PRO A 290 30.89 33.97 4.36
C PRO A 290 31.88 34.60 3.36
N PRO A 291 32.72 33.79 2.69
CA PRO A 291 33.42 34.21 1.48
C PRO A 291 32.41 34.62 0.40
N ALA A 292 32.77 35.62 -0.41
CA ALA A 292 31.93 36.07 -1.52
C ALA A 292 31.63 34.91 -2.50
N PRO A 293 30.40 34.82 -3.06
CA PRO A 293 30.08 33.82 -4.07
C PRO A 293 30.97 34.02 -5.31
N PRO A 294 31.43 32.95 -5.98
CA PRO A 294 32.02 33.09 -7.30
C PRO A 294 30.97 33.67 -8.25
N ALA A 295 31.31 34.78 -8.92
CA ALA A 295 30.50 35.31 -10.00
C ALA A 295 30.40 34.27 -11.12
N GLY A 296 29.17 33.88 -11.49
CA GLY A 296 28.93 33.07 -12.67
C GLY A 296 28.44 31.62 -12.46
N ALA A 297 27.75 31.31 -11.35
CA ALA A 297 26.92 30.11 -11.34
C ALA A 297 25.64 30.39 -12.13
N ALA A 298 25.57 29.87 -13.35
CA ALA A 298 24.33 29.80 -14.13
C ALA A 298 23.20 29.24 -13.26
N ALA A 299 21.98 29.76 -13.45
CA ALA A 299 20.78 29.21 -12.86
C ALA A 299 20.81 27.67 -12.95
N PRO A 300 20.37 26.92 -11.92
CA PRO A 300 20.27 25.48 -12.03
C PRO A 300 19.47 25.20 -13.30
N ALA A 301 20.07 24.50 -14.26
CA ALA A 301 19.39 24.11 -15.47
C ALA A 301 18.07 23.49 -15.05
N ALA A 302 16.96 24.07 -15.52
CA ALA A 302 15.65 23.47 -15.38
C ALA A 302 15.81 21.99 -15.72
N LYS A 303 15.42 21.09 -14.80
CA LYS A 303 15.38 19.66 -15.12
C LYS A 303 14.71 19.56 -16.48
N ALA A 304 15.43 19.01 -17.45
CA ALA A 304 14.89 18.82 -18.78
C ALA A 304 13.51 18.16 -18.60
N PRO A 305 12.43 18.77 -19.13
CA PRO A 305 11.10 18.19 -19.03
C PRO A 305 11.20 16.74 -19.47
N THR A 306 10.61 15.85 -18.69
CA THR A 306 10.54 14.45 -19.10
C THR A 306 9.86 14.40 -20.47
N PRO A 307 10.21 13.47 -21.38
CA PRO A 307 9.64 13.44 -22.75
C PRO A 307 8.11 13.43 -22.83
N LYS A 308 7.40 13.20 -21.71
CA LYS A 308 5.94 13.34 -21.59
C LYS A 308 5.43 14.78 -21.44
N GLU A 309 6.26 15.72 -21.02
CA GLU A 309 5.88 17.13 -20.78
C GLU A 309 5.96 18.01 -22.04
N LEU A 310 6.59 17.54 -23.12
CA LEU A 310 6.72 18.31 -24.37
C LEU A 310 5.57 18.10 -25.36
N GLU A 311 4.61 17.21 -25.07
CA GLU A 311 3.43 17.00 -25.91
C GLU A 311 2.16 16.89 -25.06
N ALA A 312 1.73 17.99 -24.44
CA ALA A 312 0.29 18.17 -24.22
C ALA A 312 -0.36 18.50 -25.58
N LYS A 313 -0.42 17.51 -26.48
CA LYS A 313 -1.26 17.60 -27.68
C LYS A 313 -2.68 17.86 -27.22
N GLU A 314 -3.39 18.76 -27.88
CA GLU A 314 -4.84 18.90 -27.67
C GLU A 314 -5.45 17.48 -27.73
N PRO A 315 -6.26 17.09 -26.73
CA PRO A 315 -6.78 15.74 -26.68
C PRO A 315 -7.56 15.47 -27.97
N ASP A 316 -7.08 14.50 -28.75
CA ASP A 316 -7.72 14.06 -29.98
C ASP A 316 -9.00 13.33 -29.61
N TYR A 317 -10.07 14.09 -29.41
CA TYR A 317 -11.36 13.56 -29.01
C TYR A 317 -11.89 12.51 -30.00
N PHE A 318 -11.60 12.69 -31.30
CA PHE A 318 -11.98 11.71 -32.31
C PHE A 318 -11.14 10.44 -32.17
N GLY A 319 -9.82 10.55 -32.12
CA GLY A 319 -8.92 9.40 -31.96
C GLY A 319 -9.14 8.64 -30.66
N ASP A 320 -9.41 9.32 -29.55
CA ASP A 320 -9.70 8.68 -28.27
C ASP A 320 -11.07 8.01 -28.28
N THR A 321 -12.08 8.64 -28.89
CA THR A 321 -13.39 8.01 -29.13
C THR A 321 -13.25 6.81 -30.06
N LEU A 322 -12.45 6.91 -31.13
CA LEU A 322 -12.21 5.84 -32.08
C LEU A 322 -11.47 4.68 -31.41
N LYS A 323 -10.44 4.93 -30.59
CA LYS A 323 -9.74 3.90 -29.81
C LYS A 323 -10.70 3.20 -28.86
N SER A 324 -11.53 3.96 -28.14
CA SER A 324 -12.54 3.41 -27.24
C SER A 324 -13.57 2.55 -28.00
N ALA A 325 -14.18 3.09 -29.05
CA ALA A 325 -15.13 2.39 -29.89
C ALA A 325 -14.52 1.12 -30.54
N SER A 326 -13.26 1.20 -30.98
CA SER A 326 -12.52 0.07 -31.54
C SER A 326 -12.22 -0.98 -30.48
N ALA A 327 -11.89 -0.59 -29.25
CA ALA A 327 -11.67 -1.53 -28.15
C ALA A 327 -12.98 -2.26 -27.77
N TYR A 328 -14.10 -1.55 -27.65
CA TYR A 328 -15.41 -2.18 -27.43
C TYR A 328 -15.82 -3.06 -28.61
N GLY A 329 -15.60 -2.59 -29.85
CA GLY A 329 -15.86 -3.37 -31.06
C GLY A 329 -15.05 -4.66 -31.12
N ALA A 330 -13.76 -4.61 -30.79
CA ALA A 330 -12.89 -5.79 -30.71
C ALA A 330 -13.34 -6.74 -29.58
N GLY A 331 -13.74 -6.21 -28.43
CA GLY A 331 -14.27 -7.02 -27.32
C GLY A 331 -15.56 -7.75 -27.68
N LEU A 332 -16.55 -7.04 -28.24
CA LEU A 332 -17.80 -7.64 -28.71
C LEU A 332 -17.57 -8.61 -29.87
N GLY A 333 -16.69 -8.28 -30.81
CA GLY A 333 -16.30 -9.15 -31.91
C GLY A 333 -15.64 -10.44 -31.42
N THR A 334 -14.79 -10.37 -30.40
CA THR A 334 -14.18 -11.55 -29.76
C THR A 334 -15.24 -12.44 -29.12
N LEU A 335 -16.23 -11.86 -28.46
CA LEU A 335 -17.33 -12.62 -27.84
C LEU A 335 -18.17 -13.36 -28.88
N LEU A 336 -18.49 -12.72 -30.00
CA LEU A 336 -19.17 -13.37 -31.13
C LEU A 336 -18.30 -14.48 -31.75
N GLY A 337 -17.01 -14.23 -31.91
CA GLY A 337 -16.05 -15.23 -32.39
C GLY A 337 -15.96 -16.46 -31.49
N LEU A 338 -15.90 -16.28 -30.18
CA LEU A 338 -15.95 -17.37 -29.20
C LEU A 338 -17.28 -18.13 -29.25
N GLY A 339 -18.39 -17.44 -29.50
CA GLY A 339 -19.69 -18.06 -29.74
C GLY A 339 -19.71 -18.91 -31.01
N TYR A 340 -19.11 -18.42 -32.10
CA TYR A 340 -19.02 -19.14 -33.37
C TYR A 340 -18.20 -20.43 -33.29
N VAL A 341 -17.09 -20.41 -32.54
CA VAL A 341 -16.24 -21.61 -32.36
C VAL A 341 -16.68 -22.51 -31.19
N SER A 342 -17.79 -22.19 -30.53
CA SER A 342 -18.30 -22.98 -29.41
C SER A 342 -18.72 -24.38 -29.86
N PRO A 343 -18.15 -25.46 -29.30
CA PRO A 343 -18.51 -26.82 -29.71
C PRO A 343 -19.84 -27.29 -29.09
N ASN A 344 -20.28 -26.70 -27.98
CA ASN A 344 -21.50 -27.10 -27.27
C ASN A 344 -21.97 -26.03 -26.27
N ALA A 345 -23.19 -26.18 -25.76
CA ALA A 345 -23.78 -25.27 -24.77
C ALA A 345 -23.00 -25.23 -23.44
N ALA A 346 -22.29 -26.31 -23.08
CA ALA A 346 -21.51 -26.35 -21.84
C ALA A 346 -20.34 -25.36 -21.90
N PHE A 347 -19.65 -25.24 -23.04
CA PHE A 347 -18.61 -24.22 -23.22
C PHE A 347 -19.17 -22.81 -23.05
N SER A 348 -20.31 -22.50 -23.68
CA SER A 348 -20.97 -21.19 -23.54
C SER A 348 -21.39 -20.89 -22.10
N GLY A 349 -21.90 -21.90 -21.37
CA GLY A 349 -22.20 -21.79 -19.94
C GLY A 349 -20.96 -21.51 -19.07
N MET A 350 -19.85 -22.21 -19.32
CA MET A 350 -18.58 -21.96 -18.63
C MET A 350 -18.01 -20.58 -18.96
N LEU A 351 -18.05 -20.15 -20.23
CA LEU A 351 -17.57 -18.84 -20.65
C LEU A 351 -18.37 -17.71 -19.97
N THR A 352 -19.68 -17.87 -19.84
CA THR A 352 -20.55 -16.93 -19.12
C THR A 352 -20.14 -16.83 -17.66
N THR A 353 -19.96 -17.98 -17.00
CA THR A 353 -19.52 -18.05 -15.60
C THR A 353 -18.13 -17.42 -15.42
N PHE A 354 -17.19 -17.73 -16.30
CA PHE A 354 -15.84 -17.15 -16.32
C PHE A 354 -15.88 -15.63 -16.45
N SER A 355 -16.69 -15.11 -17.37
CA SER A 355 -16.82 -13.67 -17.63
C SER A 355 -17.37 -12.92 -16.42
N LEU A 356 -18.46 -13.42 -15.83
CA LEU A 356 -19.03 -12.84 -14.61
C LEU A 356 -18.08 -12.96 -13.41
N SER A 357 -17.40 -14.10 -13.26
CA SER A 357 -16.43 -14.31 -12.17
C SER A 357 -15.23 -13.36 -12.27
N THR A 358 -14.81 -12.99 -13.49
CA THR A 358 -13.73 -12.04 -13.72
C THR A 358 -14.15 -10.62 -13.30
N LEU A 359 -15.39 -10.21 -13.58
CA LEU A 359 -15.93 -8.92 -13.10
C LEU A 359 -16.03 -8.88 -11.57
N VAL A 360 -16.55 -9.96 -10.96
CA VAL A 360 -16.61 -10.09 -9.51
C VAL A 360 -15.21 -10.04 -8.91
N GLY A 361 -14.24 -10.76 -9.48
CA GLY A 361 -12.85 -10.76 -9.04
C GLY A 361 -12.19 -9.39 -9.14
N TYR A 362 -12.39 -8.68 -10.25
CA TYR A 362 -11.88 -7.32 -10.46
C TYR A 362 -12.33 -6.37 -9.34
N HIS A 363 -13.64 -6.26 -9.10
CA HIS A 363 -14.15 -5.37 -8.05
C HIS A 363 -13.78 -5.83 -6.64
N THR A 364 -13.72 -7.14 -6.41
CA THR A 364 -13.38 -7.69 -5.09
C THR A 364 -11.93 -7.38 -4.71
N VAL A 365 -10.98 -7.50 -5.65
CA VAL A 365 -9.56 -7.23 -5.39
C VAL A 365 -9.30 -5.73 -5.23
N TRP A 366 -9.96 -4.88 -6.03
CA TRP A 366 -9.83 -3.42 -5.91
C TRP A 366 -10.31 -2.87 -4.55
N GLY A 367 -11.21 -3.60 -3.86
CA GLY A 367 -11.69 -3.24 -2.54
C GLY A 367 -10.75 -3.62 -1.38
N VAL A 368 -9.63 -4.30 -1.64
CA VAL A 368 -8.71 -4.75 -0.59
C VAL A 368 -7.90 -3.58 -0.02
N THR A 369 -7.76 -3.53 1.31
CA THR A 369 -6.95 -2.48 1.95
C THR A 369 -5.47 -2.64 1.53
N PRO A 370 -4.73 -1.57 1.16
CA PRO A 370 -3.34 -1.68 0.70
C PRO A 370 -2.39 -2.41 1.65
N ALA A 371 -2.58 -2.25 2.97
CA ALA A 371 -1.80 -2.96 4.00
C ALA A 371 -1.99 -4.48 3.97
N LEU A 372 -3.07 -4.97 3.34
CA LEU A 372 -3.42 -6.39 3.25
C LEU A 372 -3.10 -7.01 1.88
N HIS A 373 -2.35 -6.32 1.01
CA HIS A 373 -1.94 -6.88 -0.29
C HIS A 373 -1.05 -8.13 -0.15
N SER A 374 -0.14 -8.19 0.83
CA SER A 374 0.67 -9.40 1.05
C SER A 374 -0.18 -10.58 1.55
N PRO A 375 -1.07 -10.42 2.56
CA PRO A 375 -2.08 -11.42 2.87
C PRO A 375 -2.98 -11.81 1.70
N LEU A 376 -3.34 -10.87 0.82
CA LEU A 376 -4.14 -11.15 -0.38
C LEU A 376 -3.39 -12.10 -1.31
N MET A 377 -2.11 -11.85 -1.60
CA MET A 377 -1.28 -12.77 -2.38
C MET A 377 -1.19 -14.16 -1.75
N SER A 378 -1.16 -14.24 -0.41
CA SER A 378 -1.16 -15.52 0.30
C SER A 378 -2.52 -16.23 0.21
N VAL A 379 -3.65 -15.54 0.37
CA VAL A 379 -5.00 -16.11 0.25
C VAL A 379 -5.27 -16.58 -1.16
N THR A 380 -4.94 -15.78 -2.19
CA THR A 380 -5.16 -16.20 -3.58
C THR A 380 -4.33 -17.43 -3.92
N ASN A 381 -3.12 -17.52 -3.39
CA ASN A 381 -2.31 -18.71 -3.49
C ASN A 381 -2.89 -19.91 -2.72
N ALA A 382 -3.46 -19.72 -1.53
CA ALA A 382 -4.13 -20.80 -0.80
C ALA A 382 -5.36 -21.32 -1.56
N VAL A 383 -6.17 -20.40 -2.10
CA VAL A 383 -7.38 -20.71 -2.88
C VAL A 383 -7.03 -21.38 -4.20
N SER A 384 -5.94 -21.00 -4.87
CA SER A 384 -5.50 -21.64 -6.12
C SER A 384 -5.10 -23.11 -5.93
N GLY A 385 -4.85 -23.56 -4.68
CA GLY A 385 -4.75 -24.97 -4.33
C GLY A 385 -5.98 -25.81 -4.68
N ILE A 386 -7.10 -25.19 -5.09
CA ILE A 386 -8.26 -25.86 -5.68
C ILE A 386 -7.92 -26.68 -6.95
N THR A 387 -6.72 -26.52 -7.53
CA THR A 387 -6.19 -27.47 -8.53
C THR A 387 -6.20 -28.92 -8.06
N ALA A 388 -6.29 -29.16 -6.74
CA ALA A 388 -6.54 -30.48 -6.16
C ALA A 388 -7.79 -31.15 -6.75
N VAL A 389 -8.85 -30.39 -7.06
CA VAL A 389 -10.08 -30.90 -7.70
C VAL A 389 -9.77 -31.55 -9.04
N GLY A 390 -8.91 -30.92 -9.86
CA GLY A 390 -8.47 -31.50 -11.14
C GLY A 390 -7.69 -32.80 -10.95
N GLY A 391 -6.84 -32.87 -9.92
CA GLY A 391 -6.13 -34.09 -9.56
C GLY A 391 -7.08 -35.21 -9.11
N LEU A 392 -8.05 -34.90 -8.24
CA LEU A 392 -9.04 -35.85 -7.73
C LEU A 392 -9.90 -36.44 -8.87
N LEU A 393 -10.29 -35.63 -9.85
CA LEU A 393 -11.04 -36.11 -11.02
C LEU A 393 -10.26 -37.12 -11.87
N LEU A 394 -8.92 -37.11 -11.81
CA LEU A 394 -8.05 -38.03 -12.55
C LEU A 394 -7.59 -39.23 -11.72
N MET A 395 -7.76 -39.20 -10.40
CA MET A 395 -7.41 -40.32 -9.53
C MET A 395 -8.37 -41.49 -9.69
N GLY A 396 -7.85 -42.71 -9.57
CA GLY A 396 -8.62 -43.95 -9.73
C GLY A 396 -7.73 -45.17 -9.58
N GLY A 397 -8.27 -46.34 -9.90
CA GLY A 397 -7.60 -47.63 -9.65
C GLY A 397 -8.13 -48.24 -8.36
N GLY A 398 -7.31 -48.31 -7.32
CA GLY A 398 -7.71 -48.75 -5.98
C GLY A 398 -6.97 -47.96 -4.90
N LEU A 399 -6.41 -48.66 -3.89
CA LEU A 399 -5.51 -48.03 -2.90
C LEU A 399 -4.27 -47.38 -3.54
N THR A 400 -3.85 -47.88 -4.71
CA THR A 400 -2.76 -47.33 -5.51
C THR A 400 -3.21 -47.06 -6.95
N PRO A 401 -2.62 -46.07 -7.64
CA PRO A 401 -2.91 -45.82 -9.04
C PRO A 401 -2.61 -47.05 -9.90
N SER A 402 -3.38 -47.28 -10.95
CA SER A 402 -3.19 -48.40 -11.89
C SER A 402 -2.54 -47.99 -13.21
N ASN A 403 -2.52 -46.70 -13.54
CA ASN A 403 -1.94 -46.17 -14.77
C ASN A 403 -1.30 -44.80 -14.57
N VAL A 404 -0.56 -44.34 -15.60
CA VAL A 404 0.18 -43.07 -15.56
C VAL A 404 -0.74 -41.86 -15.32
N PRO A 405 -1.87 -41.67 -16.02
CA PRO A 405 -2.79 -40.56 -15.72
C PRO A 405 -3.28 -40.52 -14.27
N GLN A 406 -3.61 -41.68 -13.68
CA GLN A 406 -4.01 -41.76 -12.28
C GLN A 406 -2.87 -41.40 -11.31
N SER A 407 -1.64 -41.82 -11.62
CA SER A 407 -0.45 -41.42 -10.85
C SER A 407 -0.20 -39.92 -10.93
N LEU A 408 -0.31 -39.34 -12.12
CA LEU A 408 -0.19 -37.89 -12.33
C LEU A 408 -1.31 -37.13 -11.59
N GLY A 409 -2.55 -37.63 -11.62
CA GLY A 409 -3.67 -37.10 -10.83
C GLY A 409 -3.38 -37.12 -9.33
N ALA A 410 -2.84 -38.22 -8.81
CA ALA A 410 -2.44 -38.32 -7.40
C ALA A 410 -1.32 -37.34 -7.03
N VAL A 411 -0.31 -37.17 -7.90
CA VAL A 411 0.76 -36.17 -7.69
C VAL A 411 0.19 -34.75 -7.72
N ALA A 412 -0.69 -34.43 -8.65
CA ALA A 412 -1.34 -33.12 -8.74
C ALA A 412 -2.18 -32.81 -7.49
N ALA A 413 -2.97 -33.79 -7.01
CA ALA A 413 -3.73 -33.66 -5.77
C ALA A 413 -2.81 -33.48 -4.54
N PHE A 414 -1.70 -34.23 -4.48
CA PHE A 414 -0.71 -34.14 -3.42
C PHE A 414 -0.12 -32.73 -3.31
N ILE A 415 0.47 -32.22 -4.40
CA ILE A 415 1.16 -30.91 -4.39
C ILE A 415 0.17 -29.75 -4.25
N SER A 416 -1.04 -29.87 -4.79
CA SER A 416 -2.11 -28.89 -4.58
C SER A 416 -2.53 -28.86 -3.10
N SER A 417 -2.56 -30.01 -2.44
CA SER A 417 -2.89 -30.09 -1.01
C SER A 417 -1.80 -29.50 -0.11
N ILE A 418 -0.52 -29.59 -0.50
CA ILE A 418 0.58 -28.84 0.14
C ILE A 418 0.27 -27.34 0.10
N ASN A 419 -0.15 -26.84 -1.06
CA ASN A 419 -0.49 -25.44 -1.23
C ASN A 419 -1.71 -25.03 -0.39
N ILE A 420 -2.77 -25.85 -0.29
CA ILE A 420 -3.92 -25.58 0.58
C ILE A 420 -3.47 -25.49 2.05
N GLY A 421 -2.80 -26.53 2.57
CA GLY A 421 -2.43 -26.61 3.98
C GLY A 421 -1.40 -25.56 4.40
N GLY A 422 -0.42 -25.28 3.53
CA GLY A 422 0.58 -24.26 3.75
C GLY A 422 0.03 -22.85 3.56
N GLY A 423 -0.70 -22.61 2.48
CA GLY A 423 -1.21 -21.30 2.10
C GLY A 423 -2.12 -20.69 3.14
N PHE A 424 -3.16 -21.40 3.60
CA PHE A 424 -4.09 -20.87 4.61
C PHE A 424 -3.42 -20.65 5.97
N LEU A 425 -2.42 -21.45 6.33
CA LEU A 425 -1.66 -21.27 7.56
C LEU A 425 -0.72 -20.06 7.47
N VAL A 426 -0.03 -19.87 6.34
CA VAL A 426 0.77 -18.67 6.03
C VAL A 426 -0.11 -17.43 6.11
N THR A 427 -1.29 -17.46 5.47
CA THR A 427 -2.24 -16.34 5.52
C THR A 427 -2.65 -16.06 6.96
N GLN A 428 -3.04 -17.08 7.72
CA GLN A 428 -3.44 -16.89 9.12
C GLN A 428 -2.33 -16.22 9.93
N ARG A 429 -1.08 -16.69 9.79
CA ARG A 429 0.08 -16.09 10.47
C ARG A 429 0.31 -14.64 10.07
N MET A 430 0.21 -14.31 8.78
CA MET A 430 0.29 -12.92 8.31
C MET A 430 -0.81 -12.05 8.93
N LEU A 431 -2.05 -12.54 8.96
CA LEU A 431 -3.20 -11.82 9.50
C LEU A 431 -3.17 -11.68 11.02
N ASP A 432 -2.51 -12.59 11.74
CA ASP A 432 -2.38 -12.49 13.19
C ASP A 432 -1.34 -11.45 13.63
N MET A 433 -0.37 -11.11 12.77
CA MET A 433 0.58 -10.00 13.04
C MET A 433 -0.12 -8.64 13.10
N PHE A 434 -1.27 -8.57 12.48
CA PHE A 434 -2.10 -7.39 12.35
C PHE A 434 -3.05 -7.19 13.55
N LYS A 435 -3.14 -8.19 14.44
CA LYS A 435 -3.92 -8.15 15.68
C LYS A 435 -3.17 -7.36 16.76
N ARG A 436 -3.82 -6.36 17.33
CA ARG A 436 -3.25 -5.56 18.42
C ARG A 436 -3.60 -6.20 19.77
N PRO A 437 -2.71 -6.11 20.78
CA PRO A 437 -3.01 -6.60 22.13
C PRO A 437 -4.24 -5.94 22.78
N THR A 438 -4.60 -4.73 22.34
CA THR A 438 -5.75 -3.96 22.83
C THR A 438 -7.05 -4.22 22.05
N ASP A 439 -7.01 -5.04 20.99
CA ASP A 439 -8.22 -5.40 20.26
C ASP A 439 -9.12 -6.29 21.15
N ARG A 440 -10.44 -6.17 20.94
CA ARG A 440 -11.42 -7.00 21.66
C ARG A 440 -11.12 -8.49 21.43
N PRO A 441 -11.39 -9.37 22.40
CA PRO A 441 -11.29 -10.80 22.19
C PRO A 441 -12.11 -11.25 20.98
N GLU A 442 -11.51 -12.11 20.17
CA GLU A 442 -12.11 -12.61 18.94
C GLU A 442 -12.40 -14.09 19.07
N PHE A 443 -13.60 -14.49 18.71
CA PHE A 443 -14.07 -15.87 18.83
C PHE A 443 -14.06 -16.54 17.45
N ASN A 444 -12.91 -16.51 16.77
CA ASN A 444 -12.77 -17.01 15.40
C ASN A 444 -13.14 -18.51 15.25
N TYR A 445 -13.05 -19.28 16.32
CA TYR A 445 -13.53 -20.67 16.35
C TYR A 445 -15.04 -20.79 16.08
N LEU A 446 -15.84 -19.73 16.27
CA LEU A 446 -17.27 -19.73 15.93
C LEU A 446 -17.49 -19.80 14.40
N TYR A 447 -16.51 -19.45 13.58
CA TYR A 447 -16.57 -19.68 12.14
C TYR A 447 -16.43 -21.18 11.79
N LEU A 448 -16.15 -22.04 12.76
CA LEU A 448 -16.36 -23.49 12.65
C LEU A 448 -17.84 -23.88 12.77
N VAL A 449 -18.81 -22.97 12.98
CA VAL A 449 -20.23 -23.33 12.99
C VAL A 449 -20.80 -23.47 11.56
N PRO A 450 -20.58 -22.51 10.64
CA PRO A 450 -21.06 -22.64 9.26
C PRO A 450 -20.49 -23.86 8.53
N GLY A 451 -19.24 -24.24 8.78
CA GLY A 451 -18.57 -25.37 8.11
C GLY A 451 -19.30 -26.71 8.30
N PRO A 452 -19.40 -27.27 9.51
CA PRO A 452 -20.15 -28.49 9.80
C PRO A 452 -21.62 -28.42 9.39
N ARG A 453 -22.26 -27.25 9.50
CA ARG A 453 -23.63 -27.05 8.97
C ARG A 453 -23.66 -27.23 7.45
N TRP A 454 -22.68 -26.69 6.75
CA TRP A 454 -22.52 -26.84 5.30
C TRP A 454 -22.20 -28.29 4.90
N PHE A 455 -21.13 -28.87 5.45
CA PHE A 455 -20.68 -30.22 5.13
C PHE A 455 -21.66 -31.30 5.57
N GLY A 456 -22.23 -31.18 6.78
CA GLY A 456 -23.21 -32.12 7.30
C GLY A 456 -24.54 -32.03 6.57
N GLY A 457 -25.00 -30.82 6.23
CA GLY A 457 -26.18 -30.60 5.40
C GLY A 457 -26.01 -31.18 4.00
N TYR A 458 -24.86 -30.92 3.37
CA TYR A 458 -24.52 -31.51 2.07
C TYR A 458 -24.47 -33.04 2.13
N GLY A 459 -23.74 -33.61 3.08
CA GLY A 459 -23.59 -35.07 3.23
C GLY A 459 -24.93 -35.77 3.48
N ARG A 460 -25.80 -35.21 4.32
CA ARG A 460 -27.14 -35.76 4.57
C ARG A 460 -28.00 -35.74 3.30
N SER A 461 -27.99 -34.64 2.57
CA SER A 461 -28.83 -34.50 1.38
C SER A 461 -28.31 -35.33 0.19
N ALA A 462 -26.99 -35.34 -0.03
CA ALA A 462 -26.36 -36.18 -1.04
C ALA A 462 -26.57 -37.67 -0.74
N GLY A 463 -26.43 -38.07 0.53
CA GLY A 463 -26.76 -39.44 0.97
C GLY A 463 -28.25 -39.80 0.88
N GLY A 464 -29.13 -38.80 0.84
CA GLY A 464 -30.56 -38.95 0.57
C GLY A 464 -30.91 -39.02 -0.92
N GLY A 465 -29.93 -38.99 -1.83
CA GLY A 465 -30.13 -39.06 -3.29
C GLY A 465 -30.46 -37.72 -3.95
N HIS A 466 -30.31 -36.59 -3.25
CA HIS A 466 -30.53 -35.28 -3.84
C HIS A 466 -29.28 -34.76 -4.57
N ASP A 467 -29.44 -34.30 -5.81
CA ASP A 467 -28.38 -33.64 -6.56
C ASP A 467 -28.26 -32.17 -6.15
N LEU A 468 -27.22 -31.88 -5.35
CA LEU A 468 -26.91 -30.54 -4.84
C LEU A 468 -25.50 -30.09 -5.24
N HIS A 469 -24.80 -30.84 -6.07
CA HIS A 469 -23.38 -30.67 -6.30
C HIS A 469 -23.05 -29.30 -6.93
N GLN A 470 -23.85 -28.86 -7.89
CA GLN A 470 -23.68 -27.56 -8.54
C GLN A 470 -23.93 -26.39 -7.59
N LEU A 471 -24.94 -26.51 -6.71
CA LEU A 471 -25.19 -25.52 -5.66
C LEU A 471 -24.10 -25.52 -4.60
N ALA A 472 -23.51 -26.68 -4.31
CA ALA A 472 -22.37 -26.78 -3.42
C ALA A 472 -21.13 -26.08 -4.02
N TYR A 473 -20.87 -26.22 -5.32
CA TYR A 473 -19.83 -25.45 -6.00
C TYR A 473 -20.11 -23.95 -6.01
N LEU A 474 -21.36 -23.53 -6.21
CA LEU A 474 -21.74 -22.12 -6.10
C LEU A 474 -21.44 -21.58 -4.70
N GLY A 475 -21.87 -22.27 -3.65
CA GLY A 475 -21.61 -21.87 -2.26
C GLY A 475 -20.12 -21.81 -1.93
N SER A 476 -19.35 -22.80 -2.42
CA SER A 476 -17.89 -22.82 -2.34
C SER A 476 -17.27 -21.58 -2.99
N SER A 477 -17.67 -21.27 -4.23
CA SER A 477 -17.18 -20.11 -4.97
C SER A 477 -17.52 -18.79 -4.29
N LEU A 478 -18.74 -18.65 -3.75
CA LEU A 478 -19.15 -17.47 -2.98
C LEU A 478 -18.31 -17.30 -1.70
N CYS A 479 -17.98 -18.40 -1.02
CA CYS A 479 -17.08 -18.36 0.13
C CYS A 479 -15.65 -17.96 -0.27
N CYS A 480 -15.14 -18.44 -1.41
CA CYS A 480 -13.84 -18.00 -1.95
C CYS A 480 -13.85 -16.51 -2.33
N VAL A 481 -14.91 -16.00 -2.95
CA VAL A 481 -15.07 -14.55 -3.21
C VAL A 481 -15.09 -13.79 -1.88
N GLY A 482 -15.89 -14.24 -0.92
CA GLY A 482 -15.95 -13.68 0.43
C GLY A 482 -14.61 -13.72 1.17
N ALA A 483 -13.73 -14.67 0.82
CA ALA A 483 -12.38 -14.73 1.36
C ALA A 483 -11.59 -13.48 0.99
N LEU A 484 -11.61 -13.10 -0.29
CA LEU A 484 -10.93 -11.90 -0.80
C LEU A 484 -11.65 -10.63 -0.32
N THR A 485 -12.98 -10.59 -0.38
CA THR A 485 -13.77 -9.44 0.12
C THR A 485 -13.51 -9.19 1.60
N GLY A 486 -13.29 -10.24 2.39
CA GLY A 486 -12.96 -10.13 3.81
C GLY A 486 -11.67 -9.35 4.08
N LEU A 487 -10.74 -9.30 3.12
CA LEU A 487 -9.50 -8.51 3.21
C LEU A 487 -9.70 -7.00 2.89
N SER A 488 -10.94 -6.56 2.62
CA SER A 488 -11.26 -5.13 2.47
C SER A 488 -11.07 -4.31 3.76
N SER A 489 -11.03 -4.97 4.92
CA SER A 489 -10.76 -4.32 6.19
C SER A 489 -9.94 -5.21 7.12
N GLN A 490 -9.11 -4.55 7.92
CA GLN A 490 -8.40 -5.18 9.02
C GLN A 490 -9.33 -5.85 10.03
N LYS A 491 -10.59 -5.43 10.15
CA LYS A 491 -11.54 -6.05 11.11
C LYS A 491 -12.10 -7.37 10.59
N THR A 492 -12.22 -7.53 9.28
CA THR A 492 -12.89 -8.66 8.63
C THR A 492 -11.90 -9.67 8.03
N CYS A 493 -10.61 -9.37 8.00
CA CYS A 493 -9.62 -10.19 7.29
C CYS A 493 -9.53 -11.64 7.80
N ARG A 494 -9.75 -11.90 9.10
CA ARG A 494 -9.78 -13.26 9.67
C ARG A 494 -11.02 -14.05 9.23
N LEU A 495 -12.17 -13.38 9.14
CA LEU A 495 -13.37 -13.97 8.54
C LEU A 495 -13.09 -14.34 7.08
N GLY A 496 -12.40 -13.48 6.34
CA GLY A 496 -11.97 -13.78 4.97
C GLY A 496 -11.18 -15.09 4.88
N ASN A 497 -10.17 -15.26 5.74
CA ASN A 497 -9.39 -16.50 5.77
C ASN A 497 -10.27 -17.74 6.09
N ALA A 498 -11.19 -17.61 7.05
CA ALA A 498 -12.12 -18.69 7.40
C ALA A 498 -13.08 -19.05 6.26
N LEU A 499 -13.64 -18.06 5.56
CA LEU A 499 -14.47 -18.28 4.37
C LEU A 499 -13.68 -18.95 3.25
N GLY A 500 -12.41 -18.58 3.05
CA GLY A 500 -11.54 -19.25 2.08
C GLY A 500 -11.37 -20.74 2.39
N MET A 501 -11.11 -21.10 3.65
CA MET A 501 -11.00 -22.49 4.08
C MET A 501 -12.31 -23.26 3.88
N ILE A 502 -13.46 -22.66 4.22
CA ILE A 502 -14.78 -23.25 3.99
C ILE A 502 -15.04 -23.44 2.49
N GLY A 503 -14.70 -22.43 1.67
CA GLY A 503 -14.86 -22.46 0.22
C GLY A 503 -14.06 -23.60 -0.40
N VAL A 504 -12.74 -23.62 -0.23
CA VAL A 504 -11.88 -24.66 -0.82
C VAL A 504 -12.28 -26.06 -0.35
N SER A 505 -12.54 -26.25 0.94
CA SER A 505 -12.99 -27.53 1.48
C SER A 505 -14.37 -27.92 0.94
N GLY A 506 -15.26 -26.94 0.75
CA GLY A 506 -16.57 -27.08 0.11
C GLY A 506 -16.46 -27.59 -1.32
N GLY A 507 -15.58 -26.99 -2.12
CA GLY A 507 -15.31 -27.40 -3.49
C GLY A 507 -14.78 -28.83 -3.57
N VAL A 508 -13.77 -29.18 -2.77
CA VAL A 508 -13.22 -30.55 -2.69
C VAL A 508 -14.30 -31.56 -2.29
N THR A 509 -15.12 -31.24 -1.28
CA THR A 509 -16.20 -32.12 -0.82
C THR A 509 -17.29 -32.29 -1.89
N ALA A 510 -17.62 -31.22 -2.61
CA ALA A 510 -18.56 -31.28 -3.73
C ALA A 510 -18.03 -32.22 -4.83
N THR A 511 -16.75 -32.11 -5.18
CA THR A 511 -16.09 -33.01 -6.14
C THR A 511 -16.14 -34.46 -5.71
N LEU A 512 -15.82 -34.77 -4.45
CA LEU A 512 -15.90 -36.14 -3.93
C LEU A 512 -17.32 -36.71 -4.00
N GLY A 513 -18.33 -35.87 -3.73
CA GLY A 513 -19.73 -36.31 -3.85
C GLY A 513 -20.18 -36.52 -5.29
N ILE A 514 -19.64 -35.79 -6.27
CA ILE A 514 -19.87 -36.05 -7.70
C ILE A 514 -19.22 -37.35 -8.13
N LEU A 515 -17.98 -37.60 -7.68
CA LEU A 515 -17.20 -38.76 -8.07
C LEU A 515 -17.73 -40.07 -7.48
N GLN A 516 -18.32 -40.02 -6.27
CA GLN A 516 -18.75 -41.19 -5.50
C GLN A 516 -17.72 -42.34 -5.54
N PRO A 517 -16.45 -42.08 -5.15
CA PRO A 517 -15.38 -43.05 -5.32
C PRO A 517 -15.60 -44.31 -4.46
N GLU A 518 -15.14 -45.44 -4.99
CA GLU A 518 -15.06 -46.70 -4.24
C GLU A 518 -14.18 -46.51 -2.98
N PRO A 519 -14.47 -47.18 -1.84
CA PRO A 519 -13.79 -46.90 -0.58
C PRO A 519 -12.27 -46.96 -0.65
N SER A 520 -11.70 -47.83 -1.49
CA SER A 520 -10.25 -47.94 -1.67
C SER A 520 -9.64 -46.68 -2.32
N VAL A 521 -10.30 -46.13 -3.35
CA VAL A 521 -9.91 -44.89 -4.03
C VAL A 521 -10.17 -43.68 -3.14
N LEU A 522 -11.27 -43.67 -2.37
CA LEU A 522 -11.52 -42.61 -1.38
C LEU A 522 -10.43 -42.56 -0.32
N ALA A 523 -9.99 -43.73 0.18
CA ALA A 523 -8.88 -43.83 1.11
C ALA A 523 -7.57 -43.31 0.51
N GLN A 524 -7.30 -43.64 -0.77
CA GLN A 524 -6.16 -43.09 -1.51
C GLN A 524 -6.22 -41.57 -1.62
N MET A 525 -7.35 -41.00 -2.05
CA MET A 525 -7.59 -39.55 -2.15
C MET A 525 -7.37 -38.86 -0.80
N GLY A 526 -7.98 -39.40 0.26
CA GLY A 526 -7.83 -38.90 1.62
C GLY A 526 -6.37 -38.92 2.10
N ALA A 527 -5.67 -40.04 1.91
CA ALA A 527 -4.26 -40.17 2.30
C ALA A 527 -3.36 -39.18 1.56
N VAL A 528 -3.54 -39.04 0.24
CA VAL A 528 -2.79 -38.09 -0.59
C VAL A 528 -3.01 -36.64 -0.13
N CYS A 529 -4.28 -36.24 0.01
CA CYS A 529 -4.61 -34.87 0.41
C CYS A 529 -4.16 -34.54 1.84
N LEU A 530 -4.40 -35.44 2.80
CA LEU A 530 -3.99 -35.25 4.19
C LEU A 530 -2.47 -35.16 4.33
N THR A 531 -1.73 -36.02 3.63
CA THR A 531 -0.26 -36.00 3.66
C THR A 531 0.28 -34.69 3.08
N GLY A 532 -0.22 -34.28 1.90
CA GLY A 532 0.16 -33.02 1.28
C GLY A 532 -0.13 -31.82 2.18
N ALA A 533 -1.38 -31.70 2.65
CA ALA A 533 -1.78 -30.60 3.53
C ALA A 533 -0.97 -30.56 4.84
N SER A 534 -0.64 -31.72 5.41
CA SER A 534 0.20 -31.82 6.61
C SER A 534 1.61 -31.31 6.35
N ILE A 535 2.23 -31.70 5.22
CA ILE A 535 3.57 -31.21 4.83
C ILE A 535 3.53 -29.69 4.65
N GLY A 536 2.56 -29.18 3.91
CA GLY A 536 2.37 -27.73 3.71
C GLY A 536 2.22 -26.98 5.02
N GLY A 537 1.39 -27.49 5.94
CA GLY A 537 1.20 -26.91 7.27
C GLY A 537 2.46 -26.93 8.13
N VAL A 538 3.24 -28.02 8.09
CA VAL A 538 4.52 -28.11 8.81
C VAL A 538 5.54 -27.10 8.26
N MET A 539 5.67 -26.99 6.93
CA MET A 539 6.54 -26.00 6.29
C MET A 539 6.12 -24.58 6.68
N ALA A 540 4.84 -24.28 6.56
CA ALA A 540 4.27 -22.99 6.92
C ALA A 540 4.42 -22.64 8.40
N LYS A 541 4.44 -23.62 9.31
CA LYS A 541 4.65 -23.40 10.76
C LYS A 541 6.11 -23.16 11.14
N ARG A 542 7.05 -23.82 10.45
CA ARG A 542 8.48 -23.73 10.76
C ARG A 542 9.15 -22.46 10.22
N MET A 543 8.51 -21.81 9.26
CA MET A 543 9.06 -20.63 8.60
C MET A 543 9.03 -19.37 9.50
N GLU A 544 10.03 -18.51 9.33
CA GLU A 544 10.08 -17.18 9.95
C GLU A 544 9.18 -16.17 9.23
N VAL A 545 8.75 -15.14 9.95
CA VAL A 545 7.83 -14.13 9.41
C VAL A 545 8.46 -13.33 8.27
N THR A 546 9.78 -13.10 8.33
CA THR A 546 10.53 -12.42 7.28
C THR A 546 10.54 -13.20 5.96
N ASP A 547 10.33 -14.52 6.03
CA ASP A 547 10.45 -15.43 4.90
C ASP A 547 9.11 -15.71 4.18
N LEU A 548 8.04 -15.11 4.67
CA LEU A 548 6.70 -15.32 4.15
C LEU A 548 6.57 -15.01 2.62
N PRO A 549 7.19 -13.95 2.05
CA PRO A 549 7.07 -13.65 0.63
C PRO A 549 7.66 -14.73 -0.30
N GLN A 550 8.87 -15.23 -0.01
CA GLN A 550 9.48 -16.26 -0.85
C GLN A 550 8.69 -17.56 -0.82
N MET A 551 8.06 -17.90 0.31
CA MET A 551 7.27 -19.12 0.38
C MET A 551 5.92 -19.03 -0.31
N VAL A 552 5.36 -17.84 -0.45
CA VAL A 552 4.26 -17.62 -1.39
C VAL A 552 4.72 -17.94 -2.82
N ALA A 553 5.92 -17.49 -3.23
CA ALA A 553 6.47 -17.84 -4.54
C ALA A 553 6.69 -19.35 -4.69
N LEU A 554 7.27 -20.01 -3.68
CA LEU A 554 7.47 -21.46 -3.72
C LEU A 554 6.14 -22.22 -3.88
N PHE A 555 5.11 -21.86 -3.11
CA PHE A 555 3.81 -22.51 -3.19
C PHE A 555 3.09 -22.22 -4.51
N HIS A 556 3.27 -21.04 -5.09
CA HIS A 556 2.73 -20.71 -6.41
C HIS A 556 3.33 -21.61 -7.51
N SER A 557 4.59 -22.04 -7.36
CA SER A 557 5.20 -23.01 -8.28
C SER A 557 4.46 -24.35 -8.29
N LEU A 558 3.94 -24.81 -7.13
CA LEU A 558 3.22 -26.07 -7.02
C LEU A 558 1.91 -26.07 -7.82
N VAL A 559 1.26 -24.91 -7.92
CA VAL A 559 0.04 -24.72 -8.73
C VAL A 559 0.38 -24.86 -10.22
N GLY A 560 1.46 -24.23 -10.67
CA GLY A 560 1.94 -24.36 -12.04
C GLY A 560 2.30 -25.81 -12.40
N ALA A 561 3.00 -26.50 -11.50
CA ALA A 561 3.32 -27.91 -11.66
C ALA A 561 2.07 -28.80 -11.72
N ALA A 562 1.08 -28.56 -10.85
CA ALA A 562 -0.19 -29.31 -10.86
C ALA A 562 -0.93 -29.14 -12.19
N ALA A 563 -1.00 -27.90 -12.70
CA ALA A 563 -1.61 -27.62 -14.01
C ALA A 563 -0.94 -28.43 -15.12
N VAL A 564 0.40 -28.37 -15.24
CA VAL A 564 1.16 -29.12 -16.27
C VAL A 564 0.92 -30.62 -16.16
N ILE A 565 0.88 -31.17 -14.95
CA ILE A 565 0.74 -32.61 -14.71
C ILE A 565 -0.67 -33.13 -15.04
N THR A 566 -1.69 -32.28 -14.93
CA THR A 566 -3.09 -32.65 -15.24
C THR A 566 -3.44 -32.59 -16.73
N CYS A 567 -2.78 -31.72 -17.50
CA CYS A 567 -3.11 -31.48 -18.91
C CYS A 567 -2.92 -32.68 -19.88
N PRO A 568 -1.93 -33.58 -19.73
CA PRO A 568 -1.70 -34.68 -20.66
C PRO A 568 -2.89 -35.62 -20.87
N HIS A 569 -3.79 -35.73 -19.88
CA HIS A 569 -5.00 -36.53 -20.02
C HIS A 569 -5.90 -36.06 -21.17
N PHE A 570 -5.90 -34.76 -21.46
CA PHE A 570 -6.71 -34.14 -22.51
C PHE A 570 -6.03 -34.14 -23.88
N ALA A 571 -4.81 -34.69 -24.00
CA ALA A 571 -4.12 -34.86 -25.27
C ALA A 571 -4.83 -35.88 -26.19
N ALA A 572 -5.67 -36.72 -25.59
CA ALA A 572 -6.34 -37.85 -26.22
C ALA A 572 -7.84 -37.65 -26.20
N GLY A 573 -8.45 -37.60 -27.37
CA GLY A 573 -9.89 -37.55 -27.47
C GLY A 573 -10.34 -37.35 -28.90
N ASP A 574 -11.34 -38.12 -29.30
CA ASP A 574 -12.03 -38.02 -30.59
C ASP A 574 -13.50 -37.68 -30.33
N THR A 575 -13.72 -36.59 -29.60
CA THR A 575 -15.06 -36.07 -29.30
C THR A 575 -15.34 -34.83 -30.14
N ALA A 576 -16.61 -34.46 -30.30
CA ALA A 576 -17.01 -33.20 -30.94
C ALA A 576 -16.38 -31.94 -30.29
N ALA A 577 -15.91 -32.06 -29.03
CA ALA A 577 -15.20 -31.00 -28.31
C ALA A 577 -13.68 -31.24 -28.19
N ALA A 578 -13.12 -32.21 -28.91
CA ALA A 578 -11.71 -32.60 -28.78
C ALA A 578 -10.74 -31.44 -29.04
N ASN A 579 -11.01 -30.63 -30.08
CA ASN A 579 -10.18 -29.48 -30.39
C ASN A 579 -10.19 -28.45 -29.25
N LEU A 580 -11.35 -28.20 -28.63
CA LEU A 580 -11.44 -27.33 -27.45
C LEU A 580 -10.61 -27.88 -26.29
N LEU A 581 -10.76 -29.17 -25.97
CA LEU A 581 -10.02 -29.80 -24.86
C LEU A 581 -8.51 -29.75 -25.10
N LYS A 582 -8.06 -30.03 -26.34
CA LYS A 582 -6.66 -29.91 -26.76
C LYS A 582 -6.14 -28.48 -26.64
N THR A 583 -6.91 -27.48 -27.07
CA THR A 583 -6.55 -26.07 -26.92
C THR A 583 -6.42 -25.67 -25.45
N VAL A 584 -7.36 -26.08 -24.60
CA VAL A 584 -7.31 -25.81 -23.15
C VAL A 584 -6.12 -26.52 -22.51
N ALA A 585 -5.81 -27.76 -22.91
CA ALA A 585 -4.65 -28.51 -22.43
C ALA A 585 -3.33 -27.80 -22.78
N PHE A 586 -3.21 -27.29 -24.01
CA PHE A 586 -2.07 -26.48 -24.44
C PHE A 586 -1.92 -25.23 -23.57
N LEU A 587 -2.99 -24.43 -23.44
CA LEU A 587 -2.96 -23.19 -22.66
C LEU A 587 -2.63 -23.47 -21.19
N GLY A 588 -3.24 -24.49 -20.59
CA GLY A 588 -2.96 -24.89 -19.20
C GLY A 588 -1.52 -25.37 -19.01
N THR A 589 -0.97 -26.11 -19.98
CA THR A 589 0.43 -26.56 -19.95
C THR A 589 1.41 -25.39 -20.08
N TYR A 590 1.13 -24.46 -21.00
CA TYR A 590 1.96 -23.29 -21.22
C TYR A 590 1.96 -22.36 -20.00
N ILE A 591 0.78 -21.99 -19.49
CA ILE A 591 0.64 -21.15 -18.30
C ILE A 591 1.29 -21.83 -17.11
N GLY A 592 1.01 -23.12 -16.89
CA GLY A 592 1.58 -23.89 -15.78
C GLY A 592 3.10 -23.97 -15.83
N GLY A 593 3.70 -24.18 -17.00
CA GLY A 593 5.15 -24.25 -17.18
C GLY A 593 5.85 -22.92 -16.87
N VAL A 594 5.33 -21.81 -17.40
CA VAL A 594 5.84 -20.45 -17.08
C VAL A 594 5.73 -20.17 -15.59
N THR A 595 4.57 -20.47 -15.01
CA THR A 595 4.29 -20.23 -13.59
C THR A 595 5.19 -21.06 -12.69
N PHE A 596 5.39 -22.35 -13.01
CA PHE A 596 6.23 -23.26 -12.23
C PHE A 596 7.66 -22.74 -12.14
N THR A 597 8.34 -22.55 -13.28
CA THR A 597 9.75 -22.18 -13.28
C THR A 597 9.99 -20.73 -12.93
N GLY A 598 9.11 -19.81 -13.36
CA GLY A 598 9.20 -18.41 -12.98
C GLY A 598 9.12 -18.23 -11.47
N SER A 599 8.19 -18.94 -10.82
CA SER A 599 8.05 -18.90 -9.36
C SER A 599 9.24 -19.51 -8.62
N LEU A 600 9.87 -20.56 -9.17
CA LEU A 600 11.11 -21.13 -8.62
C LEU A 600 12.30 -20.16 -8.73
N VAL A 601 12.43 -19.44 -9.83
CA VAL A 601 13.47 -18.40 -9.99
C VAL A 601 13.21 -17.24 -9.03
N ALA A 602 11.95 -16.80 -8.91
CA ALA A 602 11.56 -15.77 -7.95
C ALA A 602 11.89 -16.18 -6.51
N PHE A 603 11.53 -17.41 -6.12
CA PHE A 603 11.90 -17.99 -4.83
C PHE A 603 13.42 -17.99 -4.63
N GLY A 604 14.19 -18.48 -5.61
CA GLY A 604 15.65 -18.53 -5.55
C GLY A 604 16.29 -17.15 -5.37
N LYS A 605 15.76 -16.11 -6.04
CA LYS A 605 16.24 -14.74 -5.88
C LYS A 605 15.88 -14.16 -4.51
N LEU A 606 14.64 -14.31 -4.07
CA LEU A 606 14.19 -13.80 -2.77
C LEU A 606 14.90 -14.48 -1.58
N GLN A 607 15.22 -15.77 -1.71
CA GLN A 607 15.96 -16.52 -0.70
C GLN A 607 17.49 -16.24 -0.73
N GLY A 608 17.98 -15.48 -1.72
CA GLY A 608 19.41 -15.23 -1.90
C GLY A 608 20.21 -16.44 -2.43
N LEU A 609 19.53 -17.47 -2.94
CA LEU A 609 20.17 -18.62 -3.62
C LEU A 609 20.66 -18.23 -5.03
N LEU A 610 19.98 -17.27 -5.66
CA LEU A 610 20.34 -16.68 -6.94
C LEU A 610 20.72 -15.20 -6.74
N LYS A 611 21.57 -14.66 -7.61
CA LYS A 611 21.89 -13.23 -7.60
C LYS A 611 20.63 -12.40 -7.88
N SER A 612 20.46 -11.32 -7.13
CA SER A 612 19.39 -10.33 -7.35
C SER A 612 19.61 -9.49 -8.61
N GLU A 613 20.79 -9.53 -9.22
CA GLU A 613 21.03 -8.80 -10.47
C GLU A 613 20.17 -9.38 -11.63
N PRO A 614 19.65 -8.53 -12.52
CA PRO A 614 18.93 -8.99 -13.70
C PRO A 614 19.90 -9.68 -14.67
N LEU A 615 19.61 -10.94 -15.03
CA LEU A 615 20.40 -11.68 -16.01
C LEU A 615 19.99 -11.24 -17.43
N MET A 616 20.84 -10.43 -18.06
CA MET A 616 20.60 -9.85 -19.39
C MET A 616 21.25 -10.70 -20.49
N LEU A 617 20.51 -11.66 -21.06
CA LEU A 617 21.00 -12.45 -22.19
C LEU A 617 21.08 -11.62 -23.49
N PRO A 618 22.14 -11.77 -24.32
CA PRO A 618 22.18 -11.19 -25.66
C PRO A 618 20.98 -11.65 -26.49
N GLY A 619 20.27 -10.71 -27.13
CA GLY A 619 19.12 -11.05 -27.97
C GLY A 619 17.89 -11.63 -27.23
N ARG A 620 17.78 -11.44 -25.91
CA ARG A 620 16.69 -12.02 -25.07
C ARG A 620 15.28 -11.85 -25.63
N ASN A 621 14.99 -10.70 -26.26
CA ASN A 621 13.65 -10.43 -26.79
C ASN A 621 13.35 -11.35 -27.99
N ALA A 622 14.33 -11.55 -28.87
CA ALA A 622 14.21 -12.48 -29.99
C ALA A 622 14.10 -13.92 -29.51
N LEU A 623 14.88 -14.29 -28.48
CA LEU A 623 14.81 -15.61 -27.86
C LEU A 623 13.45 -15.88 -27.19
N ASN A 624 12.90 -14.92 -26.45
CA ASN A 624 11.57 -15.06 -25.84
C ASN A 624 10.47 -15.08 -26.91
N ALA A 625 10.56 -14.24 -27.94
CA ALA A 625 9.61 -14.24 -29.05
C ALA A 625 9.64 -15.56 -29.84
N SER A 626 10.83 -16.14 -30.08
CA SER A 626 10.95 -17.42 -30.78
C SER A 626 10.42 -18.58 -29.96
N MET A 627 10.68 -18.62 -28.64
CA MET A 627 10.09 -19.63 -27.75
C MET A 627 8.57 -19.51 -27.66
N PHE A 628 8.04 -18.28 -27.64
CA PHE A 628 6.60 -18.05 -27.69
C PHE A 628 5.99 -18.55 -29.00
N GLY A 629 6.58 -18.17 -30.14
CA GLY A 629 6.15 -18.64 -31.45
C GLY A 629 6.23 -20.17 -31.61
N ALA A 630 7.30 -20.78 -31.12
CA ALA A 630 7.46 -22.24 -31.11
C ALA A 630 6.41 -22.93 -30.21
N SER A 631 6.06 -22.31 -29.07
CA SER A 631 4.99 -22.80 -28.21
C SER A 631 3.64 -22.75 -28.93
N LEU A 632 3.32 -21.65 -29.59
CA LEU A 632 2.08 -21.54 -30.39
C LEU A 632 2.04 -22.56 -31.53
N ALA A 633 3.16 -22.78 -32.24
CA ALA A 633 3.26 -23.80 -33.27
C ALA A 633 3.02 -25.21 -32.70
N SER A 634 3.53 -25.48 -31.49
CA SER A 634 3.27 -26.73 -30.77
C SER A 634 1.81 -26.90 -30.40
N GLY A 635 1.13 -25.84 -29.93
CA GLY A 635 -0.31 -25.83 -29.71
C GLY A 635 -1.12 -26.08 -31.00
N GLY A 636 -0.70 -25.49 -32.11
CA GLY A 636 -1.27 -25.76 -33.43
C GLY A 636 -1.11 -27.22 -33.85
N ALA A 637 0.08 -27.80 -33.64
CA ALA A 637 0.35 -29.22 -33.91
C ALA A 637 -0.50 -30.14 -33.04
N LEU A 638 -0.70 -29.82 -31.75
CA LEU A 638 -1.56 -30.58 -30.85
C LEU A 638 -3.00 -30.69 -31.38
N VAL A 639 -3.55 -29.60 -31.90
CA VAL A 639 -4.91 -29.56 -32.47
C VAL A 639 -4.96 -30.25 -33.82
N ALA A 640 -3.97 -30.01 -34.69
CA ALA A 640 -3.96 -30.51 -36.06
C ALA A 640 -3.67 -32.01 -36.17
N LEU A 641 -2.88 -32.56 -35.25
CA LEU A 641 -2.47 -33.96 -35.30
C LEU A 641 -3.43 -34.84 -34.46
N PRO A 642 -3.99 -35.92 -35.05
CA PRO A 642 -4.96 -36.77 -34.36
C PRO A 642 -4.32 -37.79 -33.42
N GLU A 643 -3.04 -38.12 -33.63
CA GLU A 643 -2.36 -39.20 -32.90
C GLU A 643 -1.99 -38.80 -31.46
N MET A 644 -2.20 -39.71 -30.52
CA MET A 644 -1.80 -39.53 -29.11
C MET A 644 -0.31 -39.21 -28.96
N SER A 645 0.55 -39.93 -29.67
CA SER A 645 2.01 -39.77 -29.59
C SER A 645 2.46 -38.37 -29.96
N SER A 646 1.91 -37.82 -31.04
CA SER A 646 2.20 -36.46 -31.49
C SER A 646 1.58 -35.40 -30.56
N GLY A 647 0.39 -35.65 -30.02
CA GLY A 647 -0.23 -34.77 -29.01
C GLY A 647 0.60 -34.69 -27.71
N LEU A 648 1.05 -35.83 -27.19
CA LEU A 648 1.93 -35.87 -26.02
C LEU A 648 3.29 -35.22 -26.30
N ALA A 649 3.86 -35.43 -27.49
CA ALA A 649 5.09 -34.77 -27.89
C ALA A 649 4.93 -33.23 -27.97
N ALA A 650 3.79 -32.75 -28.48
CA ALA A 650 3.47 -31.33 -28.51
C ALA A 650 3.32 -30.74 -27.09
N LEU A 651 2.63 -31.43 -26.18
CA LEU A 651 2.53 -30.97 -24.79
C LEU A 651 3.90 -30.99 -24.07
N ALA A 652 4.73 -31.99 -24.33
CA ALA A 652 6.09 -32.05 -23.79
C ALA A 652 6.96 -30.89 -24.31
N ALA A 653 6.90 -30.61 -25.62
CA ALA A 653 7.58 -29.46 -26.23
C ALA A 653 7.08 -28.13 -25.63
N THR A 654 5.76 -27.97 -25.50
CA THR A 654 5.14 -26.81 -24.85
C THR A 654 5.62 -26.66 -23.40
N THR A 655 5.69 -27.74 -22.64
CA THR A 655 6.19 -27.75 -21.26
C THR A 655 7.64 -27.29 -21.20
N GLY A 656 8.51 -27.82 -22.06
CA GLY A 656 9.92 -27.44 -22.12
C GLY A 656 10.10 -25.96 -22.48
N LEU A 657 9.43 -25.49 -23.54
CA LEU A 657 9.52 -24.11 -24.01
C LEU A 657 8.99 -23.11 -22.98
N SER A 658 7.80 -23.37 -22.43
CA SER A 658 7.20 -22.51 -21.40
C SER A 658 8.02 -22.48 -20.12
N SER A 659 8.58 -23.62 -19.69
CA SER A 659 9.46 -23.71 -18.54
C SER A 659 10.75 -22.90 -18.72
N VAL A 660 11.41 -23.02 -19.88
CA VAL A 660 12.60 -22.20 -20.18
C VAL A 660 12.22 -20.73 -20.22
N MET A 661 11.09 -20.39 -20.83
CA MET A 661 10.63 -19.01 -20.91
C MET A 661 10.30 -18.40 -19.53
N GLY A 662 9.71 -19.18 -18.61
CA GLY A 662 9.51 -18.75 -17.22
C GLY A 662 10.83 -18.40 -16.52
N VAL A 663 11.89 -19.17 -16.78
CA VAL A 663 13.25 -18.87 -16.29
C VAL A 663 13.80 -17.61 -16.94
N THR A 664 13.80 -17.51 -18.27
CA THR A 664 14.43 -16.40 -18.99
C THR A 664 13.75 -15.06 -18.72
N LEU A 665 12.43 -15.04 -18.61
CA LEU A 665 11.66 -13.84 -18.28
C LEU A 665 11.92 -13.40 -16.84
N THR A 666 11.86 -14.33 -15.88
CA THR A 666 11.99 -13.98 -14.45
C THR A 666 13.43 -13.67 -14.06
N ALA A 667 14.41 -14.39 -14.61
CA ALA A 667 15.82 -14.16 -14.31
C ALA A 667 16.29 -12.77 -14.77
N ALA A 668 15.66 -12.21 -15.82
CA ALA A 668 15.94 -10.88 -16.34
C ALA A 668 15.33 -9.73 -15.52
N ILE A 669 14.55 -10.04 -14.48
CA ILE A 669 14.02 -9.08 -13.51
C ILE A 669 14.98 -9.03 -12.31
N GLY A 670 15.35 -7.83 -11.86
CA GLY A 670 16.22 -7.61 -10.71
C GLY A 670 15.47 -7.62 -9.40
#